data_AF-A0A373CPZ3-F1
#
_entry.id   AF-A0A373CPZ3-F1
#
_cell.length_a   1.000
_cell.length_b   1.000
_cell.length_c   1.000
_cell.angle_alpha   90.00
_cell.angle_beta   90.00
_cell.angle_gamma   90.00
#
_symmetry.space_group_name_H-M   'P 1'
#
loop_
_entity.id
_entity.type
_entity.pdbx_description
1 polymer ?
#
loop_
_entity_poly.entity_id
_entity_poly.type
_entity_poly.pdbx_seq_one_letter_code
_entity_poly.pdbx_strand_id
1 'polypeptide(L)'
;MNYEELLKRGPYELGAEEKKKIYADMLSELTDSHRNRCLIYDRCCSALGDVSGSQRREEEIPMVPVSMFKEMELRSVPTGAVFKTVASSGTTGQKTSKIVLDERTAAWQQQTLQRIMADFIGEKRIPMLIIDAPNVLRDRALFSARGAGILGFSIFGSKRCYALKEDMSLDLETVEAFLEKAGDGPVLVFGFTYMVWKYFYEPLKRSGHRLHLEHGFLIHGGGWKKLTKEAVSAEKFRDGLREVCGILDVRNYYGMAEQTGCIYMECECGHLHVSSYSDVLIRNMEDFSCCKNGTEGVIQVLTPMAWSYPGHSVLTEDKGMIVGEDDCPCGRKGKYIKITGRIPKAEIRGCSDTFETGKELRGENEAVTLLAGEMEITSVPEIPFEETTMEFLSALSERIRELPRMLSGEEMRSLGFWLRRSNLESYKKRYENCGFRLGLGQTFHIAPSNVPLLFVYTMAIGLLAGNSCRVRVSARRNTESEKVCELIDELLGLPEFQVLKRRISIVTYGRENREATEKFSRECDGRVIWGGDMTVEEIRKIPIGPSASEVVFPDRASIAVFDADAVLALSEEGLAETAMRFYNDTFSMDQNACACPRAVFWRESCPKTGEAAAGRFWQALAQTAKRYGLTEHKVSVKYGDLWELAAGGARIVKVRKFENRLYVTEMKDIPGTASEQRMRFGSFLEYHMKNGEEWISAVSEKTQALVYFGVEKQELRECVLHHRLRGTHQIVPVGQTLWMDLVWDGKDMIQLLSRTIR
;
A
#
# COMPACT_ATOMS: atom_id res chain seq x y z
N MET A 1 6.06 37.56 8.31
CA MET A 1 7.46 37.20 8.01
C MET A 1 7.46 36.32 6.78
N ASN A 2 8.37 36.52 5.82
CA ASN A 2 8.50 35.65 4.63
C ASN A 2 9.67 34.65 4.78
N TYR A 3 9.82 33.71 3.83
CA TYR A 3 10.86 32.67 3.93
C TYR A 3 12.28 33.22 3.91
N GLU A 4 12.55 34.29 3.16
CA GLU A 4 13.88 34.91 3.09
C GLU A 4 14.27 35.57 4.41
N GLU A 5 13.31 36.15 5.13
CA GLU A 5 13.50 36.68 6.47
C GLU A 5 13.75 35.55 7.48
N LEU A 6 13.00 34.45 7.38
CA LEU A 6 13.21 33.26 8.21
C LEU A 6 14.62 32.67 7.98
N LEU A 7 15.07 32.60 6.73
CA LEU A 7 16.38 32.07 6.34
C LEU A 7 17.57 32.90 6.86
N LYS A 8 17.34 34.14 7.30
CA LYS A 8 18.34 34.98 7.97
C LYS A 8 18.53 34.60 9.44
N ARG A 9 17.54 33.96 10.08
CA ARG A 9 17.66 33.42 11.44
C ARG A 9 18.56 32.18 11.43
N GLY A 10 19.20 31.88 12.55
CA GLY A 10 20.02 30.68 12.71
C GLY A 10 19.18 29.39 12.61
N PRO A 11 19.75 28.27 12.17
CA PRO A 11 19.01 27.02 11.96
C PRO A 11 18.39 26.45 13.23
N TYR A 12 18.91 26.77 14.42
CA TYR A 12 18.38 26.28 15.71
C TYR A 12 18.18 27.42 16.72
N GLU A 13 17.78 28.59 16.22
CA GLU A 13 17.60 29.81 17.02
C GLU A 13 16.18 29.97 17.56
N LEU A 14 15.16 29.60 16.77
CA LEU A 14 13.75 29.81 17.15
C LEU A 14 13.28 28.80 18.19
N GLY A 15 12.73 29.31 19.31
CA GLY A 15 12.00 28.52 20.28
C GLY A 15 10.55 28.24 19.88
N ALA A 16 9.89 27.32 20.59
CA ALA A 16 8.57 26.78 20.27
C ALA A 16 7.50 27.88 20.11
N GLU A 17 7.39 28.79 21.07
CA GLU A 17 6.35 29.84 21.09
C GLU A 17 6.49 30.85 19.94
N GLU A 18 7.73 31.22 19.57
CA GLU A 18 7.99 32.12 18.45
C GLU A 18 7.73 31.40 17.12
N LYS A 19 8.24 30.17 17.00
CA LYS A 19 8.11 29.35 15.79
C LYS A 19 6.64 29.07 15.45
N LYS A 20 5.83 28.70 16.44
CA LYS A 20 4.40 28.41 16.27
C LYS A 20 3.62 29.58 15.68
N LYS A 21 3.93 30.81 16.09
CA LYS A 21 3.30 32.03 15.57
C LYS A 21 3.71 32.28 14.12
N ILE A 22 5.01 32.20 13.83
CA ILE A 22 5.56 32.40 12.48
C ILE A 22 4.98 31.36 11.51
N TYR A 23 4.92 30.10 11.92
CA TYR A 23 4.49 28.99 11.06
C TYR A 23 3.00 28.99 10.79
N ALA A 24 2.16 29.37 11.75
CA ALA A 24 0.73 29.54 11.51
C ALA A 24 0.47 30.49 10.32
N ASP A 25 1.10 31.67 10.33
CA ASP A 25 0.97 32.65 9.26
C ASP A 25 1.54 32.15 7.93
N MET A 26 2.79 31.68 7.93
CA MET A 26 3.48 31.29 6.71
C MET A 26 2.86 30.06 6.04
N LEU A 27 2.43 29.06 6.82
CA LEU A 27 1.83 27.85 6.27
C LEU A 27 0.37 28.08 5.82
N SER A 28 -0.37 28.97 6.47
CA SER A 28 -1.68 29.42 5.96
C SER A 28 -1.54 30.09 4.60
N GLU A 29 -0.66 31.09 4.48
CA GLU A 29 -0.41 31.80 3.22
C GLU A 29 0.02 30.82 2.12
N LEU A 30 0.96 29.93 2.45
CA LEU A 30 1.48 28.97 1.50
C LEU A 30 0.40 27.97 1.07
N THR A 31 -0.43 27.50 1.99
CA THR A 31 -1.58 26.63 1.69
C THR A 31 -2.52 27.29 0.69
N ASP A 32 -2.92 28.54 0.92
CA ASP A 32 -3.82 29.26 0.03
C ASP A 32 -3.15 29.58 -1.33
N SER A 33 -1.86 29.88 -1.34
CA SER A 33 -1.06 30.03 -2.57
C SER A 33 -1.08 28.76 -3.41
N HIS A 34 -0.91 27.58 -2.79
CA HIS A 34 -1.00 26.31 -3.47
C HIS A 34 -2.40 26.02 -3.99
N ARG A 35 -3.44 26.28 -3.20
CA ARG A 35 -4.84 26.11 -3.64
C ARG A 35 -5.12 26.94 -4.88
N ASN A 36 -4.69 28.20 -4.90
CA ASN A 36 -4.90 29.09 -6.04
C ASN A 36 -4.14 28.69 -7.31
N ARG A 37 -3.04 27.93 -7.20
CA ARG A 37 -2.14 27.62 -8.32
C ARG A 37 -2.10 26.14 -8.71
N CYS A 38 -2.67 25.26 -7.90
CA CYS A 38 -2.70 23.83 -8.10
C CYS A 38 -4.12 23.31 -7.92
N LEU A 39 -4.85 23.17 -9.03
CA LEU A 39 -6.24 22.71 -9.04
C LEU A 39 -6.42 21.35 -8.34
N ILE A 40 -5.46 20.44 -8.50
CA ILE A 40 -5.47 19.12 -7.85
C ILE A 40 -5.44 19.29 -6.32
N TYR A 41 -4.54 20.12 -5.82
CA TYR A 41 -4.41 20.39 -4.39
C TYR A 41 -5.65 21.08 -3.83
N ASP A 42 -6.22 22.07 -4.53
CA ASP A 42 -7.44 22.77 -4.09
C ASP A 42 -8.65 21.83 -3.96
N ARG A 43 -8.83 20.91 -4.92
CA ARG A 43 -9.87 19.89 -4.85
C ARG A 43 -9.70 19.00 -3.61
N CYS A 44 -8.47 18.59 -3.32
CA CYS A 44 -8.18 17.76 -2.15
C CYS A 44 -8.42 18.53 -0.84
N CYS A 45 -7.95 19.78 -0.73
CA CYS A 45 -8.24 20.65 0.41
C CYS A 45 -9.75 20.81 0.63
N SER A 46 -10.49 21.10 -0.44
CA SER A 46 -11.94 21.26 -0.39
C SER A 46 -12.64 19.98 0.07
N ALA A 47 -12.22 18.81 -0.42
CA ALA A 47 -12.74 17.52 0.03
C ALA A 47 -12.44 17.23 1.50
N LEU A 48 -11.33 17.74 2.04
CA LEU A 48 -10.98 17.65 3.46
C LEU A 48 -11.73 18.66 4.34
N GLY A 49 -12.56 19.53 3.76
CA GLY A 49 -13.31 20.57 4.47
C GLY A 49 -12.50 21.84 4.75
N ASP A 50 -11.30 21.97 4.16
CA ASP A 50 -10.47 23.15 4.33
C ASP A 50 -11.03 24.35 3.54
N VAL A 51 -11.02 25.53 4.15
CA VAL A 51 -11.60 26.76 3.57
C VAL A 51 -10.49 27.73 3.16
N SER A 52 -10.53 28.20 1.91
CA SER A 52 -9.51 29.12 1.38
C SER A 52 -9.53 30.45 2.15
N GLY A 53 -8.35 30.98 2.46
CA GLY A 53 -8.20 32.23 3.21
C GLY A 53 -8.40 32.07 4.73
N SER A 54 -8.53 30.84 5.24
CA SER A 54 -8.62 30.59 6.68
C SER A 54 -7.26 30.71 7.37
N GLN A 55 -7.26 31.27 8.57
CA GLN A 55 -6.09 31.16 9.44
C GLN A 55 -6.07 29.76 10.07
N ARG A 56 -4.93 29.09 9.96
CA ARG A 56 -4.76 27.69 10.36
C ARG A 56 -3.61 27.60 11.35
N ARG A 57 -3.77 26.71 12.32
CA ARG A 57 -2.65 26.24 13.14
C ARG A 57 -1.84 25.22 12.35
N GLU A 58 -0.59 24.99 12.75
CA GLU A 58 0.29 23.99 12.13
C GLU A 58 -0.38 22.61 12.03
N GLU A 59 -1.09 22.19 13.08
CA GLU A 59 -1.79 20.92 13.14
C GLU A 59 -3.04 20.83 12.23
N GLU A 60 -3.54 21.97 11.75
CA GLU A 60 -4.73 22.08 10.87
C GLU A 60 -4.37 22.15 9.38
N ILE A 61 -3.09 22.34 9.04
CA ILE A 61 -2.64 22.39 7.65
C ILE A 61 -2.96 21.06 6.96
N PRO A 62 -3.66 21.07 5.80
CA PRO A 62 -3.93 19.85 5.03
C PRO A 62 -2.66 19.07 4.75
N MET A 63 -2.72 17.75 4.97
CA MET A 63 -1.56 16.88 4.84
C MET A 63 -1.55 16.19 3.48
N VAL A 64 -0.49 16.33 2.72
CA VAL A 64 -0.32 15.58 1.47
C VAL A 64 0.23 14.19 1.79
N PRO A 65 -0.45 13.08 1.45
CA PRO A 65 0.14 11.76 1.56
C PRO A 65 1.38 11.66 0.67
N VAL A 66 2.50 11.18 1.21
CA VAL A 66 3.77 11.10 0.46
C VAL A 66 3.69 10.22 -0.79
N SER A 67 2.71 9.31 -0.89
CA SER A 67 2.43 8.51 -2.10
C SER A 67 1.91 9.36 -3.27
N MET A 68 1.23 10.48 -3.02
CA MET A 68 0.62 11.30 -4.07
C MET A 68 1.65 11.88 -5.03
N PHE A 69 2.87 12.16 -4.58
CA PHE A 69 3.95 12.61 -5.45
C PHE A 69 4.36 11.58 -6.53
N LYS A 70 3.96 10.31 -6.39
CA LYS A 70 4.16 9.26 -7.40
C LYS A 70 3.01 9.14 -8.38
N GLU A 71 1.80 9.37 -7.88
CA GLU A 71 0.56 9.15 -8.63
C GLU A 71 0.13 10.36 -9.45
N MET A 72 0.56 11.57 -9.05
CA MET A 72 0.14 12.83 -9.68
C MET A 72 1.28 13.86 -9.71
N GLU A 73 1.27 14.72 -10.73
CA GLU A 73 2.16 15.87 -10.81
C GLU A 73 1.58 17.03 -9.99
N LEU A 74 2.00 17.13 -8.73
CA LEU A 74 1.64 18.23 -7.85
C LEU A 74 2.53 19.44 -8.11
N ARG A 75 1.96 20.50 -8.67
CA ARG A 75 2.70 21.69 -9.11
C ARG A 75 1.89 22.97 -8.90
N SER A 76 2.55 24.00 -8.39
CA SER A 76 1.97 25.33 -8.13
C SER A 76 2.65 26.46 -8.91
N VAL A 77 3.40 26.10 -9.95
CA VAL A 77 4.02 27.01 -10.91
C VAL A 77 3.62 26.64 -12.35
N PRO A 78 3.67 27.57 -13.31
CA PRO A 78 3.45 27.24 -14.73
C PRO A 78 4.54 26.31 -15.27
N THR A 79 4.22 25.53 -16.31
CA THR A 79 5.19 24.61 -16.96
C THR A 79 6.46 25.31 -17.41
N GLY A 80 6.34 26.54 -17.94
CA GLY A 80 7.50 27.33 -18.40
C GLY A 80 8.41 27.85 -17.28
N ALA A 81 7.97 27.82 -16.02
CA ALA A 81 8.76 28.22 -14.86
C ALA A 81 9.44 27.04 -14.15
N VAL A 82 9.29 25.82 -14.69
CA VAL A 82 9.94 24.63 -14.15
C VAL A 82 11.43 24.68 -14.48
N PHE A 83 12.24 24.85 -13.45
CA PHE A 83 13.69 24.85 -13.54
C PHE A 83 14.24 23.42 -13.57
N LYS A 84 13.75 22.55 -12.67
CA LYS A 84 14.13 21.14 -12.62
C LYS A 84 13.06 20.27 -11.98
N THR A 85 13.08 18.98 -12.28
CA THR A 85 12.25 17.97 -11.59
C THR A 85 13.16 17.00 -10.85
N VAL A 86 12.92 16.82 -9.56
CA VAL A 86 13.62 15.84 -8.72
C VAL A 86 12.77 14.58 -8.60
N ALA A 87 13.38 13.41 -8.75
CA ALA A 87 12.71 12.13 -8.56
C ALA A 87 13.20 11.42 -7.30
N SER A 88 12.32 10.66 -6.63
CA SER A 88 12.75 9.77 -5.53
C SER A 88 13.35 8.47 -6.07
N SER A 89 14.19 7.78 -5.29
CA SER A 89 14.65 6.42 -5.64
C SER A 89 13.47 5.46 -5.73
N GLY A 90 13.10 5.06 -6.93
CA GLY A 90 12.34 3.83 -7.15
C GLY A 90 13.29 2.66 -7.31
N THR A 91 12.84 1.46 -6.92
CA THR A 91 13.45 0.24 -7.48
C THR A 91 13.05 0.11 -8.95
N THR A 92 13.83 -0.63 -9.74
CA THR A 92 13.54 -0.86 -11.17
C THR A 92 12.12 -1.42 -11.34
N GLY A 93 11.25 -0.67 -12.02
CA GLY A 93 9.84 -1.05 -12.26
C GLY A 93 8.80 -0.36 -11.36
N GLN A 94 9.19 0.44 -10.36
CA GLN A 94 8.26 1.23 -9.54
C GLN A 94 8.13 2.69 -10.02
N LYS A 95 6.93 3.28 -9.87
CA LYS A 95 6.73 4.72 -10.04
C LYS A 95 7.54 5.48 -8.99
N THR A 96 8.30 6.49 -9.42
CA THR A 96 9.08 7.39 -8.57
C THR A 96 8.28 8.65 -8.25
N SER A 97 8.51 9.23 -7.06
CA SER A 97 7.96 10.55 -6.73
C SER A 97 8.51 11.57 -7.71
N LYS A 98 7.72 12.58 -8.10
CA LYS A 98 8.16 13.69 -8.95
C LYS A 98 7.92 15.01 -8.21
N ILE A 99 8.99 15.75 -7.96
CA ILE A 99 8.96 17.05 -7.29
C ILE A 99 9.37 18.12 -8.29
N VAL A 100 8.46 19.06 -8.57
CA VAL A 100 8.68 20.14 -9.52
C VAL A 100 9.25 21.36 -8.79
N LEU A 101 10.39 21.87 -9.27
CA LEU A 101 11.10 23.01 -8.69
C LEU A 101 11.19 24.16 -9.69
N ASP A 102 10.85 25.37 -9.23
CA ASP A 102 11.26 26.62 -9.86
C ASP A 102 12.65 27.04 -9.35
N GLU A 103 13.25 28.07 -9.97
CA GLU A 103 14.59 28.54 -9.60
C GLU A 103 14.64 29.00 -8.14
N ARG A 104 13.61 29.71 -7.68
CA ARG A 104 13.54 30.27 -6.33
C ARG A 104 13.47 29.18 -5.27
N THR A 105 12.56 28.22 -5.42
CA THR A 105 12.44 27.09 -4.48
C THR A 105 13.72 26.27 -4.50
N ALA A 106 14.30 25.99 -5.67
CA ALA A 106 15.58 25.28 -5.74
C ALA A 106 16.73 26.02 -5.03
N ALA A 107 16.80 27.34 -5.17
CA ALA A 107 17.78 28.17 -4.47
C ALA A 107 17.56 28.15 -2.96
N TRP A 108 16.32 28.26 -2.48
CA TRP A 108 15.98 28.13 -1.07
C TRP A 108 16.36 26.74 -0.52
N GLN A 109 16.06 25.66 -1.22
CA GLN A 109 16.46 24.31 -0.80
C GLN A 109 17.97 24.20 -0.59
N GLN A 110 18.77 24.77 -1.50
CA GLN A 110 20.22 24.79 -1.38
C GLN A 110 20.69 25.66 -0.22
N GLN A 111 20.17 26.87 -0.07
CA GLN A 111 20.56 27.80 1.00
C GLN A 111 20.18 27.26 2.38
N THR A 112 19.02 26.63 2.51
CA THR A 112 18.55 26.00 3.74
C THR A 112 19.45 24.84 4.15
N LEU A 113 19.80 23.97 3.20
CA LEU A 113 20.76 22.89 3.45
C LEU A 113 22.12 23.47 3.86
N GLN A 114 22.57 24.55 3.21
CA GLN A 114 23.83 25.23 3.55
C GLN A 114 23.82 25.81 4.96
N ARG A 115 22.74 26.47 5.36
CA ARG A 115 22.58 27.03 6.71
C ARG A 115 22.59 25.95 7.78
N ILE A 116 21.85 24.86 7.56
CA ILE A 116 21.85 23.71 8.49
C ILE A 116 23.26 23.14 8.58
N MET A 117 23.91 22.86 7.46
CA MET A 117 25.24 22.25 7.46
C MET A 117 26.34 23.15 8.03
N ALA A 118 26.26 24.46 7.80
CA ALA A 118 27.24 25.40 8.35
C ALA A 118 27.27 25.40 9.89
N ASP A 119 26.17 25.06 10.55
CA ASP A 119 26.10 24.88 12.01
C ASP A 119 26.93 23.68 12.50
N PHE A 120 27.16 22.68 11.64
CA PHE A 120 27.89 21.45 11.99
C PHE A 120 29.33 21.44 11.50
N ILE A 121 29.58 21.89 10.26
CA ILE A 121 30.91 21.79 9.61
C ILE A 121 31.52 23.15 9.26
N GLY A 122 30.85 24.26 9.59
CA GLY A 122 31.26 25.61 9.22
C GLY A 122 30.91 26.00 7.77
N GLU A 123 31.19 27.25 7.41
CA GLU A 123 30.81 27.82 6.11
C GLU A 123 31.76 27.46 4.96
N LYS A 124 33.00 27.06 5.28
CA LYS A 124 34.03 26.77 4.28
C LYS A 124 33.83 25.38 3.70
N ARG A 125 34.03 25.24 2.39
CA ARG A 125 34.08 23.92 1.74
C ARG A 125 35.35 23.18 2.16
N ILE A 126 35.22 21.93 2.59
CA ILE A 126 36.33 21.09 3.06
C ILE A 126 36.55 19.89 2.13
N PRO A 127 37.72 19.22 2.13
CA PRO A 127 37.91 17.98 1.38
C PRO A 127 36.81 16.96 1.72
N MET A 128 36.29 16.25 0.71
CA MET A 128 35.17 15.32 0.89
C MET A 128 35.50 13.91 0.42
N LEU A 129 35.40 12.96 1.34
CA LEU A 129 35.50 11.53 1.08
C LEU A 129 34.09 10.91 0.98
N ILE A 130 33.77 10.33 -0.16
CA ILE A 130 32.48 9.71 -0.46
C ILE A 130 32.64 8.20 -0.36
N ILE A 131 31.91 7.56 0.55
CA ILE A 131 31.91 6.12 0.74
C ILE A 131 30.94 5.46 -0.25
N ASP A 132 31.30 5.55 -1.52
CA ASP A 132 30.62 4.94 -2.66
C ASP A 132 31.62 4.80 -3.83
N ALA A 133 31.15 4.26 -4.95
CA ALA A 133 31.91 4.14 -6.19
C ALA A 133 31.49 5.23 -7.21
N PRO A 134 32.40 5.67 -8.11
CA PRO A 134 32.12 6.75 -9.08
C PRO A 134 30.95 6.45 -10.04
N ASN A 135 30.67 5.18 -10.31
CA ASN A 135 29.60 4.73 -11.21
C ASN A 135 28.19 5.04 -10.67
N VAL A 136 28.03 5.37 -9.38
CA VAL A 136 26.74 5.77 -8.78
C VAL A 136 26.07 6.97 -9.48
N LEU A 137 26.87 7.81 -10.16
CA LEU A 137 26.38 8.99 -10.89
C LEU A 137 26.27 8.79 -12.41
N ARG A 138 26.74 7.65 -12.96
CA ARG A 138 26.77 7.42 -14.42
C ARG A 138 25.40 7.03 -14.99
N ASP A 139 24.54 6.42 -14.19
CA ASP A 139 23.24 5.91 -14.65
C ASP A 139 22.17 7.03 -14.65
N ARG A 140 22.30 7.99 -15.57
CA ARG A 140 21.43 9.18 -15.67
C ARG A 140 19.94 8.83 -15.89
N ALA A 141 19.64 7.64 -16.38
CA ALA A 141 18.26 7.15 -16.56
C ALA A 141 17.62 6.66 -15.25
N LEU A 142 18.43 6.41 -14.21
CA LEU A 142 18.04 5.91 -12.90
C LEU A 142 18.71 6.78 -11.83
N PHE A 143 18.23 8.02 -11.66
CA PHE A 143 18.69 8.89 -10.58
C PHE A 143 18.30 8.28 -9.22
N SER A 144 19.14 7.38 -8.70
CA SER A 144 18.93 6.74 -7.42
C SER A 144 19.11 7.77 -6.29
N ALA A 145 18.35 7.62 -5.22
CA ALA A 145 18.44 8.46 -4.01
C ALA A 145 19.82 8.37 -3.35
N ARG A 146 20.62 7.33 -3.68
CA ARG A 146 22.04 7.24 -3.36
C ARG A 146 22.83 8.35 -4.05
N GLY A 147 22.66 8.49 -5.37
CA GLY A 147 23.25 9.58 -6.14
C GLY A 147 22.73 10.96 -5.74
N ALA A 148 21.43 11.09 -5.44
CA ALA A 148 20.85 12.36 -4.99
C ALA A 148 21.44 12.83 -3.64
N GLY A 149 21.62 11.91 -2.68
CA GLY A 149 22.28 12.22 -1.40
C GLY A 149 23.72 12.67 -1.58
N ILE A 150 24.51 11.92 -2.37
CA ILE A 150 25.90 12.28 -2.67
C ILE A 150 25.98 13.68 -3.30
N LEU A 151 25.12 13.97 -4.28
CA LEU A 151 25.08 15.27 -4.96
C LEU A 151 24.63 16.41 -4.04
N GLY A 152 23.70 16.14 -3.12
CA GLY A 152 23.24 17.10 -2.12
C GLY A 152 24.37 17.55 -1.20
N PHE A 153 25.13 16.63 -0.62
CA PHE A 153 26.25 16.96 0.28
C PHE A 153 27.54 17.36 -0.46
N SER A 154 27.65 16.99 -1.73
CA SER A 154 28.77 17.36 -2.61
C SER A 154 29.00 18.87 -2.73
N ILE A 155 28.00 19.72 -2.45
CA ILE A 155 28.16 21.18 -2.45
C ILE A 155 29.08 21.66 -1.31
N PHE A 156 29.26 20.87 -0.26
CA PHE A 156 30.16 21.18 0.86
C PHE A 156 31.61 20.70 0.62
N GLY A 157 31.82 19.82 -0.37
CA GLY A 157 33.13 19.29 -0.72
C GLY A 157 33.89 20.15 -1.73
N SER A 158 35.16 20.48 -1.46
CA SER A 158 36.06 21.17 -2.42
C SER A 158 36.82 20.20 -3.34
N LYS A 159 37.42 19.15 -2.76
CA LYS A 159 38.11 18.04 -3.45
C LYS A 159 37.38 16.73 -3.13
N ARG A 160 36.71 16.12 -4.10
CA ARG A 160 35.90 14.90 -3.89
C ARG A 160 36.72 13.67 -4.22
N CYS A 161 36.73 12.70 -3.31
CA CYS A 161 37.34 11.39 -3.49
C CYS A 161 36.28 10.31 -3.25
N TYR A 162 36.23 9.28 -4.12
CA TYR A 162 35.41 8.10 -3.89
C TYR A 162 36.26 7.04 -3.21
N ALA A 163 35.76 6.43 -2.14
CA ALA A 163 36.50 5.43 -1.38
C ALA A 163 36.43 4.04 -2.01
N LEU A 164 35.46 3.76 -2.89
CA LEU A 164 35.23 2.43 -3.44
C LEU A 164 35.49 2.38 -4.94
N LYS A 165 35.98 1.22 -5.41
CA LYS A 165 36.10 0.88 -6.84
C LYS A 165 34.73 0.47 -7.40
N GLU A 166 34.62 0.34 -8.73
CA GLU A 166 33.36 -0.03 -9.38
C GLU A 166 32.82 -1.42 -8.96
N ASP A 167 33.68 -2.31 -8.49
CA ASP A 167 33.33 -3.62 -7.93
C ASP A 167 32.96 -3.57 -6.43
N MET A 168 32.84 -2.36 -5.86
CA MET A 168 32.56 -2.07 -4.46
C MET A 168 33.68 -2.42 -3.46
N SER A 169 34.87 -2.80 -3.93
CA SER A 169 36.04 -2.97 -3.07
C SER A 169 36.61 -1.63 -2.61
N LEU A 170 37.20 -1.59 -1.40
CA LEU A 170 37.83 -0.39 -0.85
C LEU A 170 39.10 -0.04 -1.63
N ASP A 171 39.21 1.20 -2.09
CA ASP A 171 40.38 1.72 -2.81
C ASP A 171 41.35 2.44 -1.87
N LEU A 172 42.07 1.66 -1.05
CA LEU A 172 42.95 2.18 0.01
C LEU A 172 43.98 3.19 -0.52
N GLU A 173 44.67 2.87 -1.62
CA GLU A 173 45.71 3.73 -2.20
C GLU A 173 45.18 5.12 -2.56
N THR A 174 44.02 5.18 -3.21
CA THR A 174 43.37 6.45 -3.58
C THR A 174 42.92 7.23 -2.34
N VAL A 175 42.39 6.53 -1.32
CA VAL A 175 41.95 7.16 -0.06
C VAL A 175 43.13 7.75 0.70
N GLU A 176 44.22 7.01 0.86
CA GLU A 176 45.42 7.48 1.56
C GLU A 176 46.06 8.68 0.86
N ALA A 177 46.20 8.63 -0.47
CA ALA A 177 46.70 9.75 -1.26
C ALA A 177 45.80 10.99 -1.17
N PHE A 178 44.49 10.81 -0.96
CA PHE A 178 43.56 11.90 -0.72
C PHE A 178 43.74 12.50 0.68
N LEU A 179 43.87 11.66 1.71
CA LEU A 179 44.06 12.12 3.09
C LEU A 179 45.39 12.83 3.28
N GLU A 180 46.48 12.34 2.68
CA GLU A 180 47.78 13.01 2.70
C GLU A 180 47.70 14.43 2.11
N LYS A 181 46.94 14.62 1.04
CA LYS A 181 46.69 15.94 0.43
C LYS A 181 45.73 16.82 1.23
N ALA A 182 44.90 16.24 2.08
CA ALA A 182 44.03 16.97 2.99
C ALA A 182 44.82 17.48 4.22
N GLY A 183 45.88 16.77 4.61
CA GLY A 183 46.68 17.05 5.80
C GLY A 183 45.86 16.91 7.08
N ASP A 184 46.27 17.61 8.14
CA ASP A 184 45.56 17.62 9.43
C ASP A 184 44.27 18.47 9.44
N GLY A 185 43.80 18.88 8.26
CA GLY A 185 42.57 19.67 8.10
C GLY A 185 41.30 18.83 8.25
N PRO A 186 40.14 19.47 8.44
CA PRO A 186 38.87 18.75 8.53
C PRO A 186 38.51 18.06 7.22
N VAL A 187 37.96 16.84 7.30
CA VAL A 187 37.50 16.07 6.14
C VAL A 187 36.02 15.74 6.31
N LEU A 188 35.19 16.13 5.33
CA LEU A 188 33.81 15.70 5.28
C LEU A 188 33.75 14.26 4.75
N VAL A 189 33.28 13.33 5.55
CA VAL A 189 33.02 11.96 5.10
C VAL A 189 31.51 11.81 4.88
N PHE A 190 31.10 11.25 3.75
CA PHE A 190 29.68 11.00 3.46
C PHE A 190 29.47 9.58 2.95
N GLY A 191 28.48 8.88 3.50
CA GLY A 191 28.06 7.59 2.97
C GLY A 191 26.76 7.11 3.58
N PHE A 192 26.07 6.18 2.92
CA PHE A 192 24.90 5.53 3.53
C PHE A 192 25.33 4.57 4.63
N THR A 193 24.57 4.45 5.72
CA THR A 193 25.02 3.74 6.93
C THR A 193 25.49 2.31 6.64
N TYR A 194 24.73 1.54 5.85
CA TYR A 194 25.12 0.19 5.43
C TYR A 194 26.40 0.17 4.57
N MET A 195 26.56 1.16 3.69
CA MET A 195 27.74 1.28 2.82
C MET A 195 29.02 1.52 3.63
N VAL A 196 28.93 2.46 4.57
CA VAL A 196 30.02 2.78 5.49
C VAL A 196 30.41 1.56 6.32
N TRP A 197 29.43 0.82 6.83
CA TRP A 197 29.72 -0.36 7.63
C TRP A 197 30.35 -1.49 6.81
N LYS A 198 29.69 -1.89 5.72
CA LYS A 198 30.01 -3.11 4.96
C LYS A 198 31.26 -2.97 4.09
N TYR A 199 31.41 -1.82 3.42
CA TYR A 199 32.42 -1.65 2.37
C TYR A 199 33.57 -0.73 2.80
N PHE A 200 33.48 -0.08 3.95
CA PHE A 200 34.55 0.78 4.47
C PHE A 200 35.09 0.30 5.81
N TYR A 201 34.25 0.19 6.84
CA TYR A 201 34.65 -0.29 8.16
C TYR A 201 35.11 -1.77 8.14
N GLU A 202 34.29 -2.70 7.63
CA GLU A 202 34.63 -4.13 7.67
C GLU A 202 35.93 -4.45 6.90
N PRO A 203 36.21 -3.89 5.71
CA PRO A 203 37.49 -4.12 5.04
C PRO A 203 38.68 -3.56 5.82
N LEU A 204 38.60 -2.35 6.38
CA LEU A 204 39.65 -1.76 7.22
C LEU A 204 39.94 -2.63 8.45
N LYS A 205 38.88 -3.08 9.13
CA LYS A 205 39.03 -3.95 10.29
C LYS A 205 39.65 -5.30 9.95
N ARG A 206 39.26 -5.90 8.81
CA ARG A 206 39.81 -7.18 8.34
C ARG A 206 41.27 -7.07 7.91
N SER A 207 41.67 -5.96 7.29
CA SER A 207 43.05 -5.74 6.85
C SER A 207 43.97 -5.22 7.96
N GLY A 208 43.41 -4.83 9.12
CA GLY A 208 44.15 -4.18 10.21
C GLY A 208 44.68 -2.79 9.87
N HIS A 209 44.25 -2.20 8.75
CA HIS A 209 44.67 -0.86 8.34
C HIS A 209 43.89 0.19 9.11
N ARG A 210 44.58 1.27 9.48
CA ARG A 210 43.99 2.42 10.16
C ARG A 210 44.18 3.68 9.32
N LEU A 211 43.09 4.38 9.05
CA LEU A 211 43.12 5.69 8.38
C LEU A 211 43.19 6.82 9.42
N HIS A 212 43.79 7.94 9.06
CA HIS A 212 43.88 9.12 9.92
C HIS A 212 42.78 10.12 9.57
N LEU A 213 41.62 9.97 10.23
CA LEU A 213 40.44 10.83 10.07
C LEU A 213 39.98 11.37 11.44
N GLU A 214 40.92 11.68 12.33
CA GLU A 214 40.65 12.22 13.67
C GLU A 214 39.91 13.57 13.63
N HIS A 215 40.12 14.37 12.58
CA HIS A 215 39.39 15.59 12.26
C HIS A 215 38.27 15.39 11.21
N GLY A 216 37.90 14.13 10.97
CA GLY A 216 36.82 13.77 10.06
C GLY A 216 35.45 14.03 10.67
N PHE A 217 34.52 14.50 9.83
CA PHE A 217 33.10 14.64 10.16
C PHE A 217 32.31 13.72 9.24
N LEU A 218 31.83 12.59 9.77
CA LEU A 218 31.02 11.65 9.02
C LEU A 218 29.54 12.01 9.09
N ILE A 219 28.94 12.24 7.93
CA ILE A 219 27.49 12.30 7.75
C ILE A 219 27.04 11.00 7.11
N HIS A 220 26.06 10.37 7.73
CA HIS A 220 25.45 9.17 7.15
C HIS A 220 23.93 9.19 7.30
N GLY A 221 23.25 8.43 6.44
CA GLY A 221 21.79 8.31 6.47
C GLY A 221 21.34 6.99 5.86
N GLY A 222 20.11 6.56 6.17
CA GLY A 222 19.48 5.33 5.63
C GLY A 222 20.19 4.02 6.01
N GLY A 223 19.59 2.86 5.68
CA GLY A 223 20.25 1.53 5.78
C GLY A 223 20.35 0.89 7.17
N TRP A 224 19.79 1.50 8.20
CA TRP A 224 19.78 0.94 9.55
C TRP A 224 19.10 -0.43 9.64
N LYS A 225 18.05 -0.70 8.84
CA LYS A 225 17.33 -1.98 8.86
C LYS A 225 18.23 -3.20 8.61
N LYS A 226 19.20 -3.09 7.69
CA LYS A 226 20.16 -4.16 7.39
C LYS A 226 21.09 -4.41 8.57
N LEU A 227 21.61 -3.32 9.13
CA LEU A 227 22.52 -3.34 10.27
C LEU A 227 21.86 -3.88 11.56
N THR A 228 20.57 -3.61 11.76
CA THR A 228 19.82 -4.19 12.88
C THR A 228 19.72 -5.71 12.77
N LYS A 229 19.60 -6.28 11.55
CA LYS A 229 19.67 -7.74 11.36
C LYS A 229 21.05 -8.32 11.71
N GLU A 230 22.10 -7.52 11.54
CA GLU A 230 23.48 -7.86 11.93
C GLU A 230 23.82 -7.47 13.38
N ALA A 231 22.81 -7.09 14.19
CA ALA A 231 22.96 -6.66 15.58
C ALA A 231 23.98 -5.51 15.77
N VAL A 232 23.99 -4.55 14.84
CA VAL A 232 24.83 -3.35 14.92
C VAL A 232 24.01 -2.19 15.47
N SER A 233 24.35 -1.75 16.68
CA SER A 233 23.79 -0.56 17.32
C SER A 233 24.48 0.73 16.82
N ALA A 234 23.86 1.88 17.06
CA ALA A 234 24.48 3.18 16.75
C ALA A 234 25.80 3.40 17.52
N GLU A 235 25.89 2.90 18.75
CA GLU A 235 27.13 2.91 19.55
C GLU A 235 28.21 2.05 18.89
N LYS A 236 27.91 0.80 18.54
CA LYS A 236 28.85 -0.11 17.87
C LYS A 236 29.32 0.45 16.52
N PHE A 237 28.42 1.12 15.79
CA PHE A 237 28.76 1.80 14.54
C PHE A 237 29.80 2.91 14.77
N ARG A 238 29.57 3.78 15.76
CA ARG A 238 30.47 4.89 16.11
C ARG A 238 31.80 4.38 16.65
N ASP A 239 31.79 3.41 17.56
CA ASP A 239 33.01 2.87 18.16
C ASP A 239 33.86 2.12 17.14
N GLY A 240 33.24 1.37 16.23
CA GLY A 240 33.96 0.69 15.15
C GLY A 240 34.66 1.66 14.21
N LEU A 241 34.02 2.77 13.84
CA LEU A 241 34.65 3.80 13.02
C LEU A 241 35.78 4.52 13.77
N ARG A 242 35.57 4.83 15.06
CA ARG A 242 36.64 5.41 15.89
C ARG A 242 37.86 4.49 15.95
N GLU A 243 37.67 3.18 16.02
CA GLU A 243 38.74 2.18 16.04
C GLU A 243 39.57 2.18 14.75
N VAL A 244 38.92 2.14 13.59
CA VAL A 244 39.60 1.95 12.29
C VAL A 244 40.02 3.25 11.60
N CYS A 245 39.41 4.39 11.93
CA CYS A 245 39.73 5.65 11.29
C CYS A 245 39.81 6.86 12.23
N GLY A 246 39.58 6.71 13.54
CA GLY A 246 39.72 7.80 14.51
C GLY A 246 38.61 8.86 14.47
N ILE A 247 37.61 8.74 13.59
CA ILE A 247 36.51 9.71 13.48
C ILE A 247 35.73 9.79 14.80
N LEU A 248 35.62 10.99 15.35
CA LEU A 248 34.84 11.26 16.57
C LEU A 248 33.44 11.79 16.25
N ASP A 249 33.31 12.64 15.23
CA ASP A 249 32.05 13.23 14.81
C ASP A 249 31.36 12.36 13.75
N VAL A 250 30.51 11.45 14.23
CA VAL A 250 29.64 10.61 13.39
C VAL A 250 28.20 11.01 13.63
N ARG A 251 27.59 11.67 12.64
CA ARG A 251 26.22 12.18 12.72
C ARG A 251 25.32 11.54 11.68
N ASN A 252 24.22 10.98 12.15
CA ASN A 252 23.14 10.54 11.30
C ASN A 252 22.32 11.75 10.80
N TYR A 253 21.59 11.57 9.71
CA TYR A 253 20.55 12.52 9.30
C TYR A 253 19.30 11.79 8.81
N TYR A 254 18.16 12.46 8.96
CA TYR A 254 16.88 12.07 8.36
C TYR A 254 16.46 13.13 7.34
N GLY A 255 15.89 12.69 6.21
CA GLY A 255 15.45 13.56 5.13
C GLY A 255 14.78 12.78 4.01
N MET A 256 14.13 13.49 3.09
CA MET A 256 13.37 12.90 1.97
C MET A 256 13.39 13.81 0.74
N ALA A 257 13.13 13.24 -0.44
CA ALA A 257 13.15 14.00 -1.69
C ALA A 257 12.02 15.04 -1.74
N GLU A 258 10.87 14.70 -1.15
CA GLU A 258 9.66 15.51 -1.06
C GLU A 258 9.83 16.80 -0.27
N GLN A 259 10.85 16.91 0.59
CA GLN A 259 11.25 18.12 1.31
C GLN A 259 12.76 18.34 1.25
N THR A 260 13.34 18.20 0.05
CA THR A 260 14.77 18.44 -0.18
C THR A 260 15.19 19.79 0.38
N GLY A 261 16.33 19.85 1.06
CA GLY A 261 16.85 21.06 1.72
C GLY A 261 16.58 21.10 3.23
N CYS A 262 15.44 20.58 3.68
CA CYS A 262 15.11 20.44 5.09
C CYS A 262 15.51 19.04 5.58
N ILE A 263 16.71 18.94 6.16
CA ILE A 263 17.19 17.71 6.81
C ILE A 263 17.19 17.86 8.33
N TYR A 264 17.04 16.73 9.02
CA TYR A 264 17.08 16.64 10.47
C TYR A 264 18.40 15.98 10.87
N MET A 265 19.34 16.77 11.37
CA MET A 265 20.70 16.33 11.71
C MET A 265 20.79 15.85 13.16
N GLU A 266 21.57 14.79 13.39
CA GLU A 266 21.87 14.28 14.72
C GLU A 266 22.84 15.22 15.45
N CYS A 267 22.46 15.66 16.66
CA CYS A 267 23.34 16.42 17.54
C CYS A 267 24.29 15.52 18.33
N GLU A 268 25.12 16.13 19.16
CA GLU A 268 26.11 15.48 20.03
C GLU A 268 25.45 14.50 21.02
N CYS A 269 24.18 14.73 21.36
CA CYS A 269 23.40 13.89 22.26
C CYS A 269 22.70 12.72 21.54
N GLY A 270 22.85 12.58 20.23
CA GLY A 270 22.20 11.53 19.45
C GLY A 270 20.74 11.82 19.06
N HIS A 271 20.29 13.07 19.18
CA HIS A 271 18.93 13.48 18.82
C HIS A 271 18.87 14.13 17.43
N LEU A 272 17.86 13.80 16.63
CA LEU A 272 17.64 14.45 15.33
C LEU A 272 16.90 15.77 15.54
N HIS A 273 17.53 16.89 15.24
CA HIS A 273 16.95 18.21 15.49
C HIS A 273 16.12 18.73 14.32
N VAL A 274 14.98 19.31 14.67
CA VAL A 274 14.11 20.07 13.78
C VAL A 274 14.59 21.53 13.74
N SER A 275 14.98 22.00 12.55
CA SER A 275 15.50 23.35 12.38
C SER A 275 14.40 24.43 12.45
N SER A 276 14.81 25.69 12.41
CA SER A 276 13.92 26.85 12.29
C SER A 276 13.22 26.91 10.93
N TYR A 277 13.71 26.16 9.93
CA TYR A 277 13.23 26.18 8.54
C TYR A 277 12.28 25.02 8.18
N SER A 278 12.06 24.10 9.11
CA SER A 278 11.13 22.98 8.98
C SER A 278 10.43 22.72 10.31
N ASP A 279 9.33 21.97 10.32
CA ASP A 279 8.73 21.48 11.56
C ASP A 279 8.27 20.02 11.45
N VAL A 280 7.97 19.40 12.60
CA VAL A 280 7.51 18.01 12.68
C VAL A 280 6.34 17.89 13.64
N LEU A 281 5.32 17.18 13.19
CA LEU A 281 4.21 16.71 14.00
C LEU A 281 4.18 15.18 13.97
N ILE A 282 3.76 14.57 15.07
CA ILE A 282 3.57 13.12 15.17
C ILE A 282 2.07 12.87 15.20
N ARG A 283 1.54 12.14 14.21
CA ARG A 283 0.11 11.93 14.02
C ARG A 283 -0.31 10.58 14.59
N ASN A 284 -1.36 10.63 15.41
CA ASN A 284 -2.11 9.45 15.80
C ASN A 284 -2.93 8.98 14.59
N MET A 285 -2.71 7.75 14.12
CA MET A 285 -3.41 7.26 12.94
C MET A 285 -4.85 6.82 13.22
N GLU A 286 -5.28 6.84 14.48
CA GLU A 286 -6.68 6.63 14.84
C GLU A 286 -7.57 7.80 14.37
N ASP A 287 -7.11 9.05 14.47
CA ASP A 287 -7.93 10.24 14.20
C ASP A 287 -7.18 11.44 13.58
N PHE A 288 -5.88 11.28 13.29
CA PHE A 288 -4.94 12.34 12.87
C PHE A 288 -4.68 13.45 13.90
N SER A 289 -5.04 13.28 15.17
CA SER A 289 -4.60 14.18 16.24
C SER A 289 -3.08 14.15 16.42
N CYS A 290 -2.51 15.22 16.99
CA CYS A 290 -1.10 15.24 17.35
C CYS A 290 -0.85 14.40 18.61
N CYS A 291 0.13 13.50 18.54
CA CYS A 291 0.62 12.73 19.68
C CYS A 291 1.33 13.66 20.68
N LYS A 292 1.29 13.28 21.97
CA LYS A 292 2.10 13.92 23.01
C LYS A 292 3.58 13.58 22.80
N ASN A 293 4.47 14.43 23.31
CA ASN A 293 5.90 14.12 23.39
C ASN A 293 6.09 12.79 24.15
N GLY A 294 7.01 11.95 23.68
CA GLY A 294 7.18 10.59 24.19
C GLY A 294 6.36 9.53 23.46
N THR A 295 5.30 9.89 22.74
CA THR A 295 4.40 8.94 22.09
C THR A 295 4.79 8.70 20.63
N GLU A 296 4.89 7.44 20.24
CA GLU A 296 5.13 7.04 18.85
C GLU A 296 3.87 7.26 17.98
N GLY A 297 4.09 7.75 16.77
CA GLY A 297 3.06 7.86 15.73
C GLY A 297 3.68 8.00 14.34
N VAL A 298 2.88 8.43 13.36
CA VAL A 298 3.37 8.66 11.99
C VAL A 298 3.86 10.09 11.85
N ILE A 299 5.02 10.26 11.22
CA ILE A 299 5.65 11.57 11.10
C ILE A 299 4.93 12.37 10.00
N GLN A 300 4.54 13.60 10.32
CA GLN A 300 4.24 14.65 9.34
C GLN A 300 5.37 15.67 9.38
N VAL A 301 5.87 16.03 8.21
CA VAL A 301 6.92 17.04 8.06
C VAL A 301 6.36 18.31 7.44
N LEU A 302 6.81 19.47 7.92
CA LEU A 302 6.33 20.79 7.56
C LEU A 302 7.49 21.67 7.08
N THR A 303 7.25 22.52 6.07
CA THR A 303 8.21 23.57 5.72
C THR A 303 7.54 24.73 4.98
N PRO A 304 7.80 26.01 5.34
CA PRO A 304 7.32 27.16 4.60
C PRO A 304 8.13 27.44 3.30
N MET A 305 9.09 26.58 2.95
CA MET A 305 9.98 26.74 1.80
C MET A 305 9.37 26.31 0.46
N ALA A 306 8.46 25.34 0.47
CA ALA A 306 8.06 24.59 -0.72
C ALA A 306 7.04 25.35 -1.57
N TRP A 307 7.46 26.37 -2.34
CA TRP A 307 6.53 27.23 -3.09
C TRP A 307 6.17 26.74 -4.49
N SER A 308 7.00 25.90 -5.12
CA SER A 308 6.76 25.41 -6.49
C SER A 308 5.81 24.21 -6.57
N TYR A 309 5.55 23.53 -5.45
CA TYR A 309 4.70 22.35 -5.33
C TYR A 309 4.14 22.28 -3.91
N PRO A 310 2.96 21.66 -3.67
CA PRO A 310 2.37 21.52 -2.34
C PRO A 310 3.12 20.48 -1.48
N GLY A 311 4.37 20.77 -1.14
CA GLY A 311 5.24 19.95 -0.28
C GLY A 311 5.43 20.50 1.12
N HIS A 312 4.72 21.57 1.47
CA HIS A 312 4.85 22.27 2.74
C HIS A 312 4.27 21.51 3.93
N SER A 313 3.44 20.49 3.67
CA SER A 313 2.85 19.62 4.69
C SER A 313 2.68 18.21 4.14
N VAL A 314 3.56 17.30 4.56
CA VAL A 314 3.61 15.93 4.02
C VAL A 314 3.42 14.92 5.14
N LEU A 315 2.38 14.08 5.02
CA LEU A 315 2.22 12.89 5.87
C LEU A 315 3.10 11.78 5.29
N THR A 316 4.10 11.37 6.06
CA THR A 316 5.08 10.37 5.63
C THR A 316 4.56 8.94 5.84
N GLU A 317 5.41 7.95 5.52
CA GLU A 317 5.21 6.54 5.87
C GLU A 317 6.23 6.07 6.93
N ASP A 318 6.91 7.03 7.57
CA ASP A 318 7.92 6.82 8.60
C ASP A 318 7.29 7.05 9.98
N LYS A 319 7.71 6.24 10.96
CA LYS A 319 7.24 6.28 12.35
C LYS A 319 8.31 6.91 13.25
N GLY A 320 7.86 7.64 14.24
CA GLY A 320 8.74 8.27 15.21
C GLY A 320 7.99 8.97 16.33
N MET A 321 8.76 9.69 17.14
CA MET A 321 8.26 10.44 18.28
C MET A 321 9.05 11.74 18.46
N ILE A 322 8.41 12.76 19.02
CA ILE A 322 9.10 13.92 19.57
C ILE A 322 9.63 13.51 20.95
N VAL A 323 10.93 13.68 21.16
CA VAL A 323 11.60 13.36 22.43
C VAL A 323 11.48 14.54 23.39
N GLY A 324 11.69 15.76 22.90
CA GLY A 324 11.49 17.00 23.63
C GLY A 324 11.55 18.23 22.72
N GLU A 325 11.50 19.41 23.32
CA GLU A 325 11.42 20.69 22.63
C GLU A 325 12.08 21.79 23.47
N ASP A 326 12.99 22.55 22.86
CA ASP A 326 13.77 23.65 23.47
C ASP A 326 14.68 23.31 24.67
N ASP A 327 14.67 22.05 25.11
CA ASP A 327 15.32 21.55 26.31
C ASP A 327 16.43 20.52 26.05
N CYS A 328 16.87 20.39 24.78
CA CYS A 328 17.96 19.47 24.45
C CYS A 328 19.27 19.90 25.14
N PRO A 329 20.02 18.98 25.78
CA PRO A 329 21.29 19.31 26.43
C PRO A 329 22.35 19.92 25.51
N CYS A 330 22.24 19.77 24.19
CA CYS A 330 23.16 20.39 23.22
C CYS A 330 22.91 21.91 23.04
N GLY A 331 21.83 22.46 23.61
CA GLY A 331 21.49 23.89 23.57
C GLY A 331 20.72 24.35 22.32
N ARG A 332 20.60 23.51 21.29
CA ARG A 332 19.80 23.82 20.09
C ARG A 332 18.31 23.90 20.41
N LYS A 333 17.65 24.96 19.92
CA LYS A 333 16.20 25.17 20.08
C LYS A 333 15.38 24.37 19.07
N GLY A 334 14.08 24.31 19.31
CA GLY A 334 13.10 23.55 18.55
C GLY A 334 12.93 22.11 19.05
N LYS A 335 12.05 21.38 18.34
CA LYS A 335 11.78 19.97 18.58
C LYS A 335 13.00 19.11 18.23
N TYR A 336 13.16 18.00 18.93
CA TYR A 336 14.06 16.93 18.50
C TYR A 336 13.35 15.58 18.57
N ILE A 337 13.64 14.75 17.58
CA ILE A 337 12.85 13.56 17.26
C ILE A 337 13.71 12.30 17.24
N LYS A 338 13.01 11.17 17.31
CA LYS A 338 13.56 9.84 17.08
C LYS A 338 12.74 9.13 16.01
N ILE A 339 13.42 8.58 15.01
CA ILE A 339 12.81 7.69 14.01
C ILE A 339 12.82 6.28 14.57
N THR A 340 11.66 5.62 14.61
CA THR A 340 11.51 4.27 15.17
C THR A 340 11.33 3.21 14.08
N GLY A 341 10.94 3.61 12.87
CA GLY A 341 10.88 2.70 11.74
C GLY A 341 9.97 3.21 10.64
N ARG A 342 9.41 2.28 9.87
CA ARG A 342 8.40 2.53 8.85
C ARG A 342 7.13 1.81 9.17
N ILE A 343 6.02 2.32 8.66
CA ILE A 343 4.76 1.60 8.66
C ILE A 343 4.98 0.20 8.02
N PRO A 344 4.62 -0.90 8.71
CA PRO A 344 4.70 -2.24 8.13
C PRO A 344 3.90 -2.32 6.82
N LYS A 345 4.43 -3.01 5.79
CA LYS A 345 3.86 -3.09 4.43
C LYS A 345 3.88 -1.79 3.60
N ALA A 346 4.40 -0.68 4.11
CA ALA A 346 4.76 0.44 3.23
C ALA A 346 5.83 0.00 2.22
N GLU A 347 5.85 0.60 1.03
CA GLU A 347 6.91 0.32 0.06
C GLU A 347 8.29 0.59 0.69
N ILE A 348 9.26 -0.27 0.37
CA ILE A 348 10.64 -0.08 0.78
C ILE A 348 11.14 1.20 0.08
N ARG A 349 11.29 2.31 0.81
CA ARG A 349 12.01 3.50 0.37
C ARG A 349 13.22 3.68 1.28
N GLY A 350 14.39 3.82 0.68
CA GLY A 350 15.67 3.89 1.38
C GLY A 350 16.82 3.63 0.41
N CYS A 351 17.77 4.55 0.32
CA CYS A 351 18.82 4.56 -0.70
C CYS A 351 19.76 3.34 -0.68
N SER A 352 19.79 2.60 0.43
CA SER A 352 20.65 1.42 0.65
C SER A 352 19.89 0.10 0.67
N ASP A 353 18.56 0.13 0.83
CA ASP A 353 17.71 -1.07 0.87
C ASP A 353 17.50 -1.67 -0.53
N THR A 354 17.80 -0.90 -1.59
CA THR A 354 17.59 -1.25 -3.00
C THR A 354 18.75 -2.01 -3.66
N PHE A 355 19.94 -2.07 -3.04
CA PHE A 355 21.15 -2.59 -3.69
C PHE A 355 21.20 -4.13 -3.79
N GLU A 356 20.65 -4.85 -2.81
CA GLU A 356 20.65 -6.33 -2.79
C GLU A 356 19.30 -6.96 -3.07
N THR A 357 18.19 -6.22 -2.95
CA THR A 357 16.87 -6.72 -3.34
C THR A 357 16.84 -7.14 -4.82
N GLY A 358 17.67 -6.53 -5.68
CA GLY A 358 17.86 -6.98 -7.06
C GLY A 358 18.60 -8.32 -7.23
N LYS A 359 19.35 -8.79 -6.23
CA LYS A 359 20.08 -10.09 -6.23
C LYS A 359 19.40 -11.14 -5.35
N GLU A 360 18.91 -10.79 -4.16
CA GLU A 360 18.25 -11.71 -3.23
C GLU A 360 16.84 -12.12 -3.68
N LEU A 361 16.09 -11.26 -4.39
CA LEU A 361 14.80 -11.67 -4.99
C LEU A 361 14.95 -12.58 -6.22
N ARG A 362 16.17 -12.73 -6.75
CA ARG A 362 16.44 -13.59 -7.92
C ARG A 362 16.87 -15.02 -7.54
N GLY A 363 17.11 -15.30 -6.25
CA GLY A 363 17.76 -16.54 -5.82
C GLY A 363 16.86 -17.67 -5.32
N GLU A 364 15.67 -17.39 -4.79
CA GLU A 364 14.91 -18.40 -4.03
C GLU A 364 13.51 -18.75 -4.59
N ASN A 365 13.06 -18.13 -5.69
CA ASN A 365 11.64 -18.15 -6.09
C ASN A 365 11.34 -18.80 -7.46
N GLU A 366 12.32 -19.44 -8.10
CA GLU A 366 12.14 -20.06 -9.42
C GLU A 366 11.51 -21.46 -9.37
N ALA A 367 11.63 -22.21 -8.27
CA ALA A 367 11.10 -23.59 -8.23
C ALA A 367 9.59 -23.65 -7.92
N VAL A 368 8.86 -24.50 -8.65
CA VAL A 368 7.46 -24.82 -8.33
C VAL A 368 7.42 -25.74 -7.11
N THR A 369 6.70 -25.33 -6.06
CA THR A 369 6.51 -26.11 -4.84
C THR A 369 5.12 -26.72 -4.81
N LEU A 370 5.03 -28.04 -4.55
CA LEU A 370 3.76 -28.75 -4.34
C LEU A 370 3.32 -28.58 -2.89
N LEU A 371 2.05 -28.21 -2.69
CA LEU A 371 1.43 -28.00 -1.39
C LEU A 371 0.44 -29.11 -1.01
N ALA A 372 -0.23 -29.72 -1.99
CA ALA A 372 -1.11 -30.88 -1.78
C ALA A 372 -1.35 -31.65 -3.09
N GLY A 373 -1.52 -32.97 -2.98
CA GLY A 373 -1.84 -33.84 -4.12
C GLY A 373 -0.60 -34.35 -4.88
N GLU A 374 -0.65 -34.34 -6.22
CA GLU A 374 0.47 -34.76 -7.08
C GLU A 374 0.87 -33.68 -8.10
N MET A 375 2.14 -33.66 -8.51
CA MET A 375 2.61 -32.70 -9.51
C MET A 375 2.03 -33.04 -10.90
N GLU A 376 2.01 -34.32 -11.24
CA GLU A 376 1.43 -34.82 -12.49
C GLU A 376 0.01 -35.32 -12.21
N ILE A 377 -0.98 -34.75 -12.91
CA ILE A 377 -2.40 -35.09 -12.73
C ILE A 377 -2.93 -35.84 -13.94
N THR A 378 -3.97 -36.66 -13.75
CA THR A 378 -4.65 -37.35 -14.85
C THR A 378 -5.47 -36.38 -15.70
N SER A 379 -5.60 -36.65 -17.00
CA SER A 379 -6.52 -35.91 -17.90
C SER A 379 -7.86 -36.62 -18.10
N VAL A 380 -8.11 -37.74 -17.43
CA VAL A 380 -9.36 -38.50 -17.56
C VAL A 380 -10.51 -37.72 -16.91
N PRO A 381 -11.50 -37.24 -17.68
CA PRO A 381 -12.63 -36.50 -17.12
C PRO A 381 -13.65 -37.44 -16.47
N GLU A 382 -14.38 -36.91 -15.49
CA GLU A 382 -15.47 -37.57 -14.77
C GLU A 382 -16.82 -36.92 -15.10
N ILE A 383 -17.91 -37.57 -14.69
CA ILE A 383 -19.23 -36.95 -14.74
C ILE A 383 -19.32 -35.85 -13.65
N PRO A 384 -19.99 -34.72 -13.91
CA PRO A 384 -20.19 -33.71 -12.89
C PRO A 384 -20.89 -34.27 -11.64
N PHE A 385 -20.48 -33.79 -10.47
CA PHE A 385 -20.98 -34.22 -9.14
C PHE A 385 -20.76 -35.71 -8.84
N GLU A 386 -19.62 -36.24 -9.27
CA GLU A 386 -19.23 -37.62 -8.98
C GLU A 386 -19.15 -37.86 -7.46
N GLU A 387 -19.63 -39.03 -7.04
CA GLU A 387 -19.86 -39.34 -5.62
C GLU A 387 -18.59 -39.24 -4.79
N THR A 388 -17.48 -39.82 -5.26
CA THR A 388 -16.17 -39.74 -4.57
C THR A 388 -15.69 -38.29 -4.40
N THR A 389 -15.95 -37.42 -5.38
CA THR A 389 -15.65 -35.99 -5.27
C THR A 389 -16.52 -35.33 -4.19
N MET A 390 -17.82 -35.62 -4.16
CA MET A 390 -18.72 -35.06 -3.15
C MET A 390 -18.40 -35.55 -1.73
N GLU A 391 -18.03 -36.82 -1.57
CA GLU A 391 -17.57 -37.40 -0.31
C GLU A 391 -16.30 -36.71 0.20
N PHE A 392 -15.31 -36.51 -0.66
CA PHE A 392 -14.08 -35.81 -0.32
C PHE A 392 -14.33 -34.36 0.13
N LEU A 393 -15.13 -33.61 -0.62
CA LEU A 393 -15.47 -32.23 -0.26
C LEU A 393 -16.25 -32.16 1.06
N SER A 394 -17.13 -33.14 1.30
CA SER A 394 -17.86 -33.26 2.57
C SER A 394 -16.91 -33.62 3.74
N ALA A 395 -15.94 -34.51 3.53
CA ALA A 395 -14.94 -34.83 4.54
C ALA A 395 -14.07 -33.61 4.86
N LEU A 396 -13.70 -32.81 3.85
CA LEU A 396 -13.02 -31.53 4.06
C LEU A 396 -13.88 -30.55 4.88
N SER A 397 -15.19 -30.46 4.60
CA SER A 397 -16.13 -29.69 5.41
C SER A 397 -16.16 -30.12 6.88
N GLU A 398 -16.10 -31.43 7.15
CA GLU A 398 -16.05 -31.98 8.51
C GLU A 398 -14.75 -31.58 9.22
N ARG A 399 -13.60 -31.80 8.59
CA ARG A 399 -12.29 -31.41 9.15
C ARG A 399 -12.20 -29.91 9.44
N ILE A 400 -12.73 -29.07 8.56
CA ILE A 400 -12.78 -27.62 8.77
C ILE A 400 -13.62 -27.26 10.00
N ARG A 401 -14.75 -27.95 10.23
CA ARG A 401 -15.64 -27.70 11.37
C ARG A 401 -15.05 -28.15 12.71
N GLU A 402 -14.15 -29.13 12.69
CA GLU A 402 -13.44 -29.63 13.86
C GLU A 402 -12.27 -28.73 14.30
N LEU A 403 -11.84 -27.80 13.44
CA LEU A 403 -10.75 -26.88 13.76
C LEU A 403 -11.10 -25.97 14.95
N PRO A 404 -10.13 -25.67 15.83
CA PRO A 404 -10.27 -24.63 16.83
C PRO A 404 -10.57 -23.28 16.19
N ARG A 405 -11.37 -22.43 16.87
CA ARG A 405 -11.75 -21.09 16.38
C ARG A 405 -10.57 -20.21 15.93
N MET A 406 -9.39 -20.39 16.53
CA MET A 406 -8.19 -19.62 16.16
C MET A 406 -7.63 -19.99 14.78
N LEU A 407 -7.93 -21.20 14.29
CA LEU A 407 -7.53 -21.71 12.96
C LEU A 407 -8.69 -21.73 11.96
N SER A 408 -9.90 -21.37 12.40
CA SER A 408 -11.11 -21.32 11.59
C SER A 408 -11.77 -19.94 11.70
N GLY A 409 -11.23 -18.96 10.97
CA GLY A 409 -11.82 -17.63 10.85
C GLY A 409 -13.20 -17.66 10.19
N GLU A 410 -13.76 -16.48 9.90
CA GLU A 410 -15.07 -16.38 9.24
C GLU A 410 -15.04 -16.95 7.82
N GLU A 411 -13.98 -16.69 7.05
CA GLU A 411 -13.82 -17.23 5.69
C GLU A 411 -13.72 -18.75 5.68
N MET A 412 -12.86 -19.33 6.53
CA MET A 412 -12.66 -20.77 6.62
C MET A 412 -13.94 -21.49 7.06
N ARG A 413 -14.71 -20.90 7.99
CA ARG A 413 -16.02 -21.46 8.40
C ARG A 413 -17.06 -21.36 7.29
N SER A 414 -17.07 -20.26 6.52
CA SER A 414 -17.94 -20.12 5.34
C SER A 414 -17.62 -21.17 4.28
N LEU A 415 -16.33 -21.44 4.02
CA LEU A 415 -15.88 -22.51 3.14
C LEU A 415 -16.35 -23.88 3.66
N GLY A 416 -16.16 -24.15 4.95
CA GLY A 416 -16.66 -25.35 5.59
C GLY A 416 -18.17 -25.52 5.44
N PHE A 417 -18.96 -24.45 5.56
CA PHE A 417 -20.41 -24.49 5.31
C PHE A 417 -20.74 -24.79 3.85
N TRP A 418 -20.05 -24.13 2.91
CA TRP A 418 -20.27 -24.27 1.48
C TRP A 418 -20.01 -25.70 0.99
N LEU A 419 -19.00 -26.36 1.56
CA LEU A 419 -18.60 -27.74 1.23
C LEU A 419 -19.48 -28.84 1.89
N ARG A 420 -20.46 -28.48 2.74
CA ARG A 420 -21.29 -29.49 3.43
C ARG A 420 -22.07 -30.34 2.45
N ARG A 421 -22.20 -31.64 2.74
CA ARG A 421 -22.98 -32.57 1.90
C ARG A 421 -24.34 -32.04 1.48
N SER A 422 -25.13 -31.51 2.42
CA SER A 422 -26.46 -30.96 2.12
C SER A 422 -26.42 -29.81 1.09
N ASN A 423 -25.37 -29.00 1.10
CA ASN A 423 -25.19 -27.91 0.15
C ASN A 423 -24.73 -28.42 -1.22
N LEU A 424 -23.80 -29.39 -1.24
CA LEU A 424 -23.36 -30.06 -2.47
C LEU A 424 -24.52 -30.75 -3.20
N GLU A 425 -25.40 -31.43 -2.46
CA GLU A 425 -26.60 -32.05 -3.02
C GLU A 425 -27.60 -31.02 -3.56
N SER A 426 -27.75 -29.89 -2.86
CA SER A 426 -28.56 -28.77 -3.34
C SER A 426 -28.03 -28.22 -4.66
N TYR A 427 -26.71 -28.14 -4.82
CA TYR A 427 -26.07 -27.78 -6.08
C TYR A 427 -26.28 -28.82 -7.18
N LYS A 428 -26.05 -30.11 -6.89
CA LYS A 428 -26.25 -31.22 -7.83
C LYS A 428 -27.66 -31.19 -8.44
N LYS A 429 -28.68 -30.97 -7.61
CA LYS A 429 -30.10 -30.86 -8.05
C LYS A 429 -30.33 -29.79 -9.11
N ARG A 430 -29.54 -28.70 -9.13
CA ARG A 430 -29.66 -27.64 -10.15
C ARG A 430 -29.29 -28.14 -11.56
N TYR A 431 -28.53 -29.24 -11.65
CA TYR A 431 -27.97 -29.77 -12.90
C TYR A 431 -28.55 -31.14 -13.32
N GLU A 432 -29.49 -31.71 -12.56
CA GLU A 432 -30.12 -33.01 -12.88
C GLU A 432 -30.76 -33.04 -14.28
N ASN A 433 -31.23 -31.89 -14.78
CA ASN A 433 -31.88 -31.76 -16.08
C ASN A 433 -30.98 -31.20 -17.19
N CYS A 434 -29.66 -31.08 -16.97
CA CYS A 434 -28.73 -30.45 -17.92
C CYS A 434 -28.15 -31.39 -19.00
N GLY A 435 -28.74 -32.58 -19.17
CA GLY A 435 -28.30 -33.61 -20.12
C GLY A 435 -27.03 -34.35 -19.67
N PHE A 436 -26.51 -35.23 -20.53
CA PHE A 436 -25.27 -35.95 -20.25
C PHE A 436 -24.07 -35.03 -20.44
N ARG A 437 -23.27 -34.87 -19.39
CA ARG A 437 -22.08 -34.01 -19.39
C ARG A 437 -20.87 -34.78 -18.90
N LEU A 438 -19.70 -34.35 -19.37
CA LEU A 438 -18.41 -34.88 -18.95
C LEU A 438 -17.46 -33.69 -18.72
N GLY A 439 -16.57 -33.80 -17.75
CA GLY A 439 -15.50 -32.80 -17.55
C GLY A 439 -14.69 -32.56 -18.83
N LEU A 440 -13.99 -31.43 -18.87
CA LEU A 440 -13.07 -31.09 -19.97
C LEU A 440 -11.81 -31.96 -19.94
N GLY A 441 -11.31 -32.31 -18.75
CA GLY A 441 -10.06 -33.03 -18.56
C GLY A 441 -9.25 -32.38 -17.44
N GLN A 442 -8.13 -31.74 -17.79
CA GLN A 442 -7.30 -30.98 -16.84
C GLN A 442 -7.68 -29.49 -16.83
N THR A 443 -7.90 -28.93 -15.65
CA THR A 443 -8.10 -27.49 -15.47
C THR A 443 -6.95 -26.84 -14.73
N PHE A 444 -6.54 -25.65 -15.18
CA PHE A 444 -5.53 -24.83 -14.51
C PHE A 444 -6.16 -23.55 -13.95
N HIS A 445 -6.10 -23.41 -12.63
CA HIS A 445 -6.72 -22.32 -11.88
C HIS A 445 -5.65 -21.38 -11.33
N ILE A 446 -5.79 -20.08 -11.58
CA ILE A 446 -4.93 -19.04 -11.02
C ILE A 446 -5.79 -18.21 -10.07
N ALA A 447 -5.58 -18.42 -8.77
CA ALA A 447 -6.32 -17.72 -7.72
C ALA A 447 -5.66 -16.37 -7.35
N PRO A 448 -6.42 -15.37 -6.88
CA PRO A 448 -5.88 -14.07 -6.57
C PRO A 448 -5.27 -14.06 -5.16
N SER A 449 -4.24 -13.23 -4.94
CA SER A 449 -3.51 -13.21 -3.66
C SER A 449 -4.23 -12.47 -2.53
N ASN A 450 -5.30 -11.72 -2.82
CA ASN A 450 -6.04 -10.89 -1.88
C ASN A 450 -7.34 -11.54 -1.37
N VAL A 451 -7.70 -12.73 -1.84
CA VAL A 451 -8.86 -13.51 -1.36
C VAL A 451 -8.35 -14.91 -0.98
N PRO A 452 -7.87 -15.09 0.26
CA PRO A 452 -7.00 -16.22 0.64
C PRO A 452 -7.56 -17.60 0.32
N LEU A 453 -8.85 -17.86 0.55
CA LEU A 453 -9.45 -19.20 0.38
C LEU A 453 -10.16 -19.43 -0.97
N LEU A 454 -10.13 -18.45 -1.90
CA LEU A 454 -10.78 -18.60 -3.21
C LEU A 454 -10.22 -19.77 -4.03
N PHE A 455 -8.96 -20.14 -3.82
CA PHE A 455 -8.34 -21.28 -4.50
C PHE A 455 -9.03 -22.61 -4.18
N VAL A 456 -9.60 -22.77 -2.97
CA VAL A 456 -10.33 -23.98 -2.59
C VAL A 456 -11.69 -24.02 -3.26
N TYR A 457 -12.40 -22.90 -3.31
CA TYR A 457 -13.68 -22.81 -4.03
C TYR A 457 -13.50 -23.13 -5.51
N THR A 458 -12.54 -22.50 -6.20
CA THR A 458 -12.35 -22.75 -7.63
C THR A 458 -11.89 -24.18 -7.93
N MET A 459 -11.10 -24.81 -7.03
CA MET A 459 -10.75 -26.22 -7.09
C MET A 459 -12.00 -27.10 -6.95
N ALA A 460 -12.79 -26.89 -5.89
CA ALA A 460 -13.97 -27.68 -5.62
C ALA A 460 -14.97 -27.60 -6.78
N ILE A 461 -15.16 -26.42 -7.37
CA ILE A 461 -16.03 -26.24 -8.55
C ILE A 461 -15.47 -26.96 -9.78
N GLY A 462 -14.15 -26.91 -10.01
CA GLY A 462 -13.51 -27.67 -11.09
C GLY A 462 -13.67 -29.18 -10.95
N LEU A 463 -13.50 -29.70 -9.72
CA LEU A 463 -13.73 -31.11 -9.40
C LEU A 463 -15.22 -31.50 -9.55
N LEU A 464 -16.14 -30.68 -9.05
CA LEU A 464 -17.59 -30.88 -9.21
C LEU A 464 -18.02 -30.84 -10.67
N ALA A 465 -17.29 -30.14 -11.54
CA ALA A 465 -17.51 -30.17 -12.99
C ALA A 465 -16.89 -31.41 -13.68
N GLY A 466 -16.22 -32.29 -12.95
CA GLY A 466 -15.64 -33.55 -13.44
C GLY A 466 -14.19 -33.44 -13.91
N ASN A 467 -13.44 -32.42 -13.50
CA ASN A 467 -12.06 -32.18 -13.98
C ASN A 467 -11.00 -32.64 -12.96
N SER A 468 -9.77 -32.80 -13.42
CA SER A 468 -8.59 -32.76 -12.55
C SER A 468 -8.13 -31.31 -12.44
N CYS A 469 -7.86 -30.82 -11.23
CA CYS A 469 -7.57 -29.42 -10.97
C CYS A 469 -6.12 -29.20 -10.56
N ARG A 470 -5.37 -28.43 -11.36
CA ARG A 470 -4.13 -27.78 -10.95
C ARG A 470 -4.42 -26.35 -10.52
N VAL A 471 -4.02 -25.97 -9.32
CA VAL A 471 -4.35 -24.68 -8.71
C VAL A 471 -3.09 -23.99 -8.25
N ARG A 472 -2.82 -22.81 -8.80
CA ARG A 472 -1.74 -21.94 -8.35
C ARG A 472 -2.22 -21.06 -7.19
N VAL A 473 -1.52 -21.16 -6.06
CA VAL A 473 -1.69 -20.29 -4.89
C VAL A 473 -0.49 -19.35 -4.75
N SER A 474 -0.75 -18.11 -4.34
CA SER A 474 0.27 -17.10 -4.02
C SER A 474 1.33 -17.65 -3.06
N ALA A 475 2.59 -17.23 -3.20
CA ALA A 475 3.64 -17.53 -2.21
C ALA A 475 3.36 -16.84 -0.86
N ARG A 476 2.63 -15.73 -0.88
CA ARG A 476 2.21 -14.98 0.31
C ARG A 476 0.89 -15.54 0.86
N ARG A 477 0.93 -16.76 1.40
CA ARG A 477 -0.24 -17.40 2.04
C ARG A 477 -0.42 -16.88 3.45
N ASN A 478 -1.66 -16.91 3.93
CA ASN A 478 -1.98 -16.74 5.35
C ASN A 478 -2.10 -18.11 6.04
N THR A 479 -2.18 -18.10 7.36
CA THR A 479 -2.28 -19.31 8.19
C THR A 479 -3.47 -20.20 7.80
N GLU A 480 -4.61 -19.62 7.42
CA GLU A 480 -5.79 -20.41 6.98
C GLU A 480 -5.53 -21.13 5.64
N SER A 481 -4.85 -20.46 4.70
CA SER A 481 -4.49 -21.05 3.40
C SER A 481 -3.50 -22.19 3.56
N GLU A 482 -2.53 -22.07 4.48
CA GLU A 482 -1.59 -23.15 4.80
C GLU A 482 -2.33 -24.32 5.44
N LYS A 483 -3.15 -24.06 6.47
CA LYS A 483 -3.90 -25.09 7.19
C LYS A 483 -4.86 -25.86 6.28
N VAL A 484 -5.56 -25.20 5.35
CA VAL A 484 -6.46 -25.91 4.43
C VAL A 484 -5.70 -26.78 3.42
N CYS A 485 -4.50 -26.37 2.99
CA CYS A 485 -3.65 -27.23 2.14
C CYS A 485 -3.23 -28.49 2.90
N GLU A 486 -2.83 -28.37 4.17
CA GLU A 486 -2.51 -29.52 5.03
C GLU A 486 -3.71 -30.47 5.17
N LEU A 487 -4.91 -29.94 5.45
CA LEU A 487 -6.12 -30.77 5.57
C LEU A 487 -6.47 -31.49 4.26
N ILE A 488 -6.28 -30.83 3.11
CA ILE A 488 -6.48 -31.44 1.80
C ILE A 488 -5.48 -32.59 1.60
N ASP A 489 -4.20 -32.37 1.88
CA ASP A 489 -3.16 -33.39 1.68
C ASP A 489 -3.33 -34.59 2.62
N GLU A 490 -3.69 -34.34 3.89
CA GLU A 490 -4.04 -35.37 4.87
C GLU A 490 -5.20 -36.26 4.37
N LEU A 491 -6.29 -35.65 3.86
CA LEU A 491 -7.43 -36.39 3.31
C LEU A 491 -7.04 -37.18 2.06
N LEU A 492 -6.22 -36.62 1.17
CA LEU A 492 -5.73 -37.32 -0.01
C LEU A 492 -4.81 -38.51 0.33
N GLY A 493 -4.32 -38.59 1.57
CA GLY A 493 -3.60 -39.76 2.09
C GLY A 493 -4.50 -40.95 2.42
N LEU A 494 -5.81 -40.75 2.58
CA LEU A 494 -6.75 -41.82 2.96
C LEU A 494 -7.04 -42.76 1.77
N PRO A 495 -7.16 -44.08 1.99
CA PRO A 495 -7.39 -45.07 0.91
C PRO A 495 -8.58 -44.75 0.00
N GLU A 496 -9.68 -44.27 0.57
CA GLU A 496 -10.92 -43.90 -0.14
C GLU A 496 -10.75 -42.69 -1.08
N PHE A 497 -9.76 -41.82 -0.84
CA PHE A 497 -9.52 -40.62 -1.64
C PHE A 497 -8.24 -40.70 -2.49
N GLN A 498 -7.58 -41.87 -2.54
CA GLN A 498 -6.36 -42.06 -3.34
C GLN A 498 -6.56 -41.74 -4.84
N VAL A 499 -7.76 -41.99 -5.38
CA VAL A 499 -8.08 -41.65 -6.78
C VAL A 499 -8.02 -40.13 -7.01
N LEU A 500 -8.48 -39.34 -6.04
CA LEU A 500 -8.47 -37.87 -6.11
C LEU A 500 -7.06 -37.28 -5.98
N LYS A 501 -6.11 -38.01 -5.37
CA LYS A 501 -4.73 -37.56 -5.23
C LYS A 501 -4.08 -37.27 -6.58
N ARG A 502 -4.41 -38.08 -7.60
CA ARG A 502 -3.98 -37.89 -9.00
C ARG A 502 -4.82 -36.87 -9.77
N ARG A 503 -5.87 -36.31 -9.16
CA ARG A 503 -6.76 -35.31 -9.77
C ARG A 503 -6.54 -33.92 -9.18
N ILE A 504 -5.80 -33.78 -8.08
CA ILE A 504 -5.58 -32.51 -7.40
C ILE A 504 -4.09 -32.18 -7.40
N SER A 505 -3.75 -30.94 -7.78
CA SER A 505 -2.39 -30.41 -7.71
C SER A 505 -2.42 -28.97 -7.22
N ILE A 506 -2.14 -28.75 -5.94
CA ILE A 506 -2.06 -27.39 -5.38
C ILE A 506 -0.59 -26.99 -5.35
N VAL A 507 -0.22 -25.94 -6.09
CA VAL A 507 1.17 -25.51 -6.26
C VAL A 507 1.36 -24.04 -5.93
N THR A 508 2.60 -23.68 -5.59
CA THR A 508 2.99 -22.28 -5.39
C THR A 508 4.33 -21.97 -6.06
N TYR A 509 4.42 -20.77 -6.63
CA TYR A 509 5.62 -20.24 -7.27
C TYR A 509 5.48 -18.71 -7.48
N GLY A 510 6.63 -18.02 -7.60
CA GLY A 510 6.72 -16.57 -7.82
C GLY A 510 5.98 -16.08 -9.07
N ARG A 511 5.57 -14.81 -9.12
CA ARG A 511 4.90 -14.23 -10.32
C ARG A 511 5.86 -14.10 -11.51
N GLU A 512 7.14 -14.00 -11.20
CA GLU A 512 8.29 -13.96 -12.10
C GLU A 512 8.54 -15.31 -12.79
N ASN A 513 8.09 -16.44 -12.22
CA ASN A 513 8.16 -17.73 -12.89
C ASN A 513 7.03 -17.86 -13.94
N ARG A 514 7.27 -17.16 -15.06
CA ARG A 514 6.41 -17.18 -16.23
C ARG A 514 6.41 -18.55 -16.91
N GLU A 515 7.55 -19.23 -16.91
CA GLU A 515 7.72 -20.54 -17.56
C GLU A 515 6.74 -21.59 -16.99
N ALA A 516 6.61 -21.68 -15.67
CA ALA A 516 5.64 -22.58 -15.03
C ALA A 516 4.19 -22.25 -15.45
N THR A 517 3.84 -20.97 -15.48
CA THR A 517 2.49 -20.53 -15.90
C THR A 517 2.23 -20.84 -17.37
N GLU A 518 3.24 -20.69 -18.23
CA GLU A 518 3.17 -21.05 -19.65
C GLU A 518 3.02 -22.56 -19.85
N LYS A 519 3.84 -23.36 -19.16
CA LYS A 519 3.74 -24.82 -19.18
C LYS A 519 2.33 -25.28 -18.80
N PHE A 520 1.85 -24.89 -17.62
CA PHE A 520 0.55 -25.33 -17.11
C PHE A 520 -0.62 -24.81 -17.93
N SER A 521 -0.50 -23.64 -18.56
CA SER A 521 -1.52 -23.12 -19.48
C SER A 521 -1.60 -23.91 -20.79
N ARG A 522 -0.47 -24.43 -21.29
CA ARG A 522 -0.47 -25.23 -22.53
C ARG A 522 -0.98 -26.65 -22.32
N GLU A 523 -0.82 -27.18 -21.11
CA GLU A 523 -1.25 -28.54 -20.74
C GLU A 523 -2.75 -28.64 -20.42
N CYS A 524 -3.41 -27.55 -20.05
CA CYS A 524 -4.79 -27.60 -19.59
C CYS A 524 -5.84 -27.64 -20.73
N ASP A 525 -6.93 -28.36 -20.48
CA ASP A 525 -8.16 -28.36 -21.28
C ASP A 525 -9.13 -27.24 -20.85
N GLY A 526 -8.93 -26.68 -19.65
CA GLY A 526 -9.64 -25.48 -19.19
C GLY A 526 -8.75 -24.58 -18.33
N ARG A 527 -8.79 -23.26 -18.53
CA ARG A 527 -8.06 -22.29 -17.72
C ARG A 527 -9.01 -21.36 -16.97
N VAL A 528 -8.87 -21.23 -15.66
CA VAL A 528 -9.65 -20.30 -14.83
C VAL A 528 -8.74 -19.24 -14.24
N ILE A 529 -9.01 -17.96 -14.53
CA ILE A 529 -8.18 -16.84 -14.10
C ILE A 529 -8.99 -15.92 -13.20
N TRP A 530 -8.53 -15.75 -11.96
CA TRP A 530 -9.04 -14.77 -11.02
C TRP A 530 -7.99 -13.71 -10.75
N GLY A 531 -8.32 -12.43 -10.96
CA GLY A 531 -7.39 -11.36 -10.65
C GLY A 531 -7.80 -10.01 -11.21
N GLY A 532 -7.05 -8.98 -10.85
CA GLY A 532 -7.28 -7.65 -11.42
C GLY A 532 -6.98 -7.60 -12.92
N ASP A 533 -7.57 -6.63 -13.62
CA ASP A 533 -7.53 -6.51 -15.09
C ASP A 533 -6.12 -6.70 -15.67
N MET A 534 -5.10 -6.01 -15.14
CA MET A 534 -3.73 -6.17 -15.62
C MET A 534 -3.19 -7.60 -15.47
N THR A 535 -3.50 -8.28 -14.37
CA THR A 535 -3.06 -9.67 -14.16
C THR A 535 -3.74 -10.61 -15.16
N VAL A 536 -5.04 -10.39 -15.37
CA VAL A 536 -5.82 -11.12 -16.37
C VAL A 536 -5.25 -10.91 -17.77
N GLU A 537 -5.01 -9.65 -18.16
CA GLU A 537 -4.45 -9.30 -19.47
C GLU A 537 -3.08 -9.95 -19.71
N GLU A 538 -2.17 -9.92 -18.73
CA GLU A 538 -0.85 -10.55 -18.88
C GLU A 538 -0.94 -12.07 -19.03
N ILE A 539 -1.79 -12.74 -18.25
CA ILE A 539 -1.96 -14.20 -18.34
C ILE A 539 -2.61 -14.58 -19.68
N ARG A 540 -3.58 -13.80 -20.15
CA ARG A 540 -4.28 -14.08 -21.42
C ARG A 540 -3.37 -13.97 -22.65
N LYS A 541 -2.21 -13.32 -22.55
CA LYS A 541 -1.17 -13.36 -23.60
C LYS A 541 -0.52 -14.74 -23.76
N ILE A 542 -0.63 -15.60 -22.76
CA ILE A 542 -0.10 -16.97 -22.79
C ILE A 542 -1.08 -17.87 -23.55
N PRO A 543 -0.66 -18.56 -24.62
CA PRO A 543 -1.53 -19.44 -25.38
C PRO A 543 -1.95 -20.67 -24.57
N ILE A 544 -3.16 -21.15 -24.83
CA ILE A 544 -3.71 -22.43 -24.35
C ILE A 544 -3.96 -23.35 -25.55
N GLY A 545 -4.27 -24.63 -25.30
CA GLY A 545 -4.63 -25.57 -26.36
C GLY A 545 -5.80 -25.07 -27.24
N PRO A 546 -5.82 -25.33 -28.56
CA PRO A 546 -6.86 -24.79 -29.46
C PRO A 546 -8.29 -25.19 -29.11
N SER A 547 -8.48 -26.32 -28.43
CA SER A 547 -9.78 -26.82 -27.97
C SER A 547 -10.06 -26.51 -26.50
N ALA A 548 -9.12 -25.89 -25.80
CA ALA A 548 -9.23 -25.58 -24.38
C ALA A 548 -10.19 -24.39 -24.15
N SER A 549 -10.90 -24.42 -23.03
CA SER A 549 -11.81 -23.35 -22.62
C SER A 549 -11.14 -22.38 -21.65
N GLU A 550 -11.53 -21.12 -21.66
CA GLU A 550 -11.01 -20.11 -20.73
C GLU A 550 -12.16 -19.40 -19.99
N VAL A 551 -12.07 -19.36 -18.66
CA VAL A 551 -13.02 -18.68 -17.77
C VAL A 551 -12.27 -17.60 -16.99
N VAL A 552 -12.73 -16.35 -17.11
CA VAL A 552 -12.01 -15.19 -16.58
C VAL A 552 -12.88 -14.40 -15.61
N PHE A 553 -12.33 -14.04 -14.45
CA PHE A 553 -12.94 -13.20 -13.44
C PHE A 553 -12.04 -11.96 -13.20
N PRO A 554 -12.29 -10.86 -13.96
CA PRO A 554 -11.51 -9.63 -13.89
C PRO A 554 -11.86 -8.78 -12.66
N ASP A 555 -11.25 -7.59 -12.54
CA ASP A 555 -11.57 -6.67 -11.44
C ASP A 555 -13.02 -6.18 -11.56
N ARG A 556 -13.73 -6.14 -10.43
CA ARG A 556 -15.12 -5.68 -10.35
C ARG A 556 -15.32 -4.71 -9.20
N ALA A 557 -16.44 -4.02 -9.24
CA ALA A 557 -16.95 -3.17 -8.17
C ALA A 557 -18.40 -3.53 -7.85
N SER A 558 -18.87 -3.19 -6.66
CA SER A 558 -20.26 -3.42 -6.27
C SER A 558 -20.84 -2.15 -5.65
N ILE A 559 -22.17 -2.03 -5.70
CA ILE A 559 -22.91 -0.88 -5.17
C ILE A 559 -24.07 -1.37 -4.30
N ALA A 560 -24.56 -0.52 -3.41
CA ALA A 560 -25.70 -0.81 -2.54
C ALA A 560 -26.84 0.20 -2.76
N VAL A 561 -28.09 -0.26 -2.71
CA VAL A 561 -29.30 0.57 -2.74
C VAL A 561 -30.10 0.32 -1.46
N PHE A 562 -30.23 1.34 -0.63
CA PHE A 562 -30.89 1.25 0.67
C PHE A 562 -32.15 2.13 0.66
N ASP A 563 -33.24 1.57 1.15
CA ASP A 563 -34.47 2.33 1.40
C ASP A 563 -34.38 3.08 2.73
N ALA A 564 -34.47 4.41 2.66
CA ALA A 564 -34.29 5.28 3.81
C ALA A 564 -35.40 5.09 4.86
N ASP A 565 -36.65 4.95 4.41
CA ASP A 565 -37.80 4.75 5.28
C ASP A 565 -37.70 3.40 6.02
N ALA A 566 -37.27 2.34 5.32
CA ALA A 566 -37.00 1.04 5.94
C ALA A 566 -35.89 1.10 7.00
N VAL A 567 -34.81 1.85 6.75
CA VAL A 567 -33.72 2.03 7.74
C VAL A 567 -34.21 2.80 8.97
N LEU A 568 -35.09 3.80 8.81
CA LEU A 568 -35.67 4.53 9.95
C LEU A 568 -36.66 3.67 10.75
N ALA A 569 -37.35 2.73 10.09
CA ALA A 569 -38.29 1.82 10.75
C ALA A 569 -37.62 0.73 11.60
N LEU A 570 -36.31 0.47 11.42
CA LEU A 570 -35.58 -0.53 12.21
C LEU A 570 -35.60 -0.19 13.71
N SER A 571 -35.66 -1.20 14.57
CA SER A 571 -35.27 -1.07 15.98
C SER A 571 -33.76 -0.86 16.12
N GLU A 572 -33.27 -0.46 17.29
CA GLU A 572 -31.83 -0.35 17.54
C GLU A 572 -31.10 -1.70 17.35
N GLU A 573 -31.74 -2.80 17.73
CA GLU A 573 -31.22 -4.15 17.52
C GLU A 573 -31.16 -4.50 16.03
N GLY A 574 -32.24 -4.25 15.28
CA GLY A 574 -32.28 -4.51 13.84
C GLY A 574 -31.30 -3.63 13.06
N LEU A 575 -31.07 -2.40 13.50
CA LEU A 575 -30.05 -1.50 12.95
C LEU A 575 -28.64 -2.05 13.21
N ALA A 576 -28.35 -2.48 14.45
CA ALA A 576 -27.06 -3.07 14.79
C ALA A 576 -26.78 -4.35 14.01
N GLU A 577 -27.80 -5.20 13.81
CA GLU A 577 -27.68 -6.40 12.98
C GLU A 577 -27.42 -6.05 11.52
N THR A 578 -28.15 -5.08 10.97
CA THR A 578 -27.97 -4.62 9.58
C THR A 578 -26.58 -4.02 9.37
N ALA A 579 -26.09 -3.22 10.32
CA ALA A 579 -24.73 -2.68 10.31
C ALA A 579 -23.66 -3.79 10.40
N MET A 580 -23.90 -4.82 11.21
CA MET A 580 -23.01 -5.99 11.30
C MET A 580 -22.99 -6.80 9.99
N ARG A 581 -24.14 -6.98 9.34
CA ARG A 581 -24.21 -7.63 8.02
C ARG A 581 -23.45 -6.83 6.96
N PHE A 582 -23.63 -5.52 6.92
CA PHE A 582 -22.88 -4.65 6.01
C PHE A 582 -21.37 -4.65 6.33
N TYR A 583 -21.01 -4.70 7.62
CA TYR A 583 -19.62 -4.84 8.07
C TYR A 583 -18.99 -6.13 7.51
N ASN A 584 -19.69 -7.26 7.59
CA ASN A 584 -19.20 -8.54 7.07
C ASN A 584 -19.02 -8.52 5.55
N ASP A 585 -19.93 -7.87 4.82
CA ASP A 585 -19.82 -7.70 3.37
C ASP A 585 -18.62 -6.83 2.94
N THR A 586 -18.04 -6.04 3.85
CA THR A 586 -17.08 -4.99 3.50
C THR A 586 -15.77 -5.10 4.29
N PHE A 587 -15.78 -4.86 5.59
CA PHE A 587 -14.59 -4.80 6.44
C PHE A 587 -13.89 -6.15 6.61
N SER A 588 -14.60 -7.28 6.60
CA SER A 588 -13.99 -8.61 6.79
C SER A 588 -12.92 -8.92 5.75
N MET A 589 -13.07 -8.42 4.52
CA MET A 589 -12.10 -8.57 3.42
C MET A 589 -11.32 -7.28 3.14
N ASP A 590 -11.30 -6.33 4.08
CA ASP A 590 -10.67 -5.02 3.89
C ASP A 590 -11.23 -4.24 2.66
N GLN A 591 -12.46 -4.56 2.21
CA GLN A 591 -13.08 -4.13 0.95
C GLN A 591 -12.29 -4.51 -0.33
N ASN A 592 -11.42 -5.51 -0.26
CA ASN A 592 -10.65 -5.98 -1.41
C ASN A 592 -11.42 -6.95 -2.33
N ALA A 593 -12.53 -7.54 -1.86
CA ALA A 593 -13.32 -8.43 -2.68
C ALA A 593 -14.19 -7.64 -3.66
N CYS A 594 -14.31 -8.16 -4.88
CA CYS A 594 -15.13 -7.63 -5.97
C CYS A 594 -16.60 -7.37 -5.56
N ALA A 595 -17.12 -8.20 -4.64
CA ALA A 595 -18.51 -8.16 -4.21
C ALA A 595 -18.77 -7.14 -3.09
N CYS A 596 -17.73 -6.53 -2.51
CA CYS A 596 -17.88 -5.52 -1.48
C CYS A 596 -18.49 -4.24 -2.07
N PRO A 597 -19.63 -3.74 -1.56
CA PRO A 597 -20.18 -2.48 -2.01
C PRO A 597 -19.23 -1.31 -1.66
N ARG A 598 -18.99 -0.43 -2.63
CA ARG A 598 -18.16 0.78 -2.48
C ARG A 598 -18.97 2.07 -2.43
N ALA A 599 -20.19 2.05 -2.96
CA ALA A 599 -21.12 3.17 -2.96
C ALA A 599 -22.47 2.73 -2.38
N VAL A 600 -23.10 3.62 -1.61
CA VAL A 600 -24.45 3.44 -1.07
C VAL A 600 -25.36 4.53 -1.63
N PHE A 601 -26.43 4.09 -2.28
CA PHE A 601 -27.48 4.93 -2.85
C PHE A 601 -28.70 4.88 -1.94
N TRP A 602 -29.16 6.04 -1.47
CA TRP A 602 -30.35 6.16 -0.63
C TRP A 602 -31.58 6.41 -1.50
N ARG A 603 -32.53 5.46 -1.48
CA ARG A 603 -33.89 5.66 -1.99
C ARG A 603 -34.69 6.31 -0.87
N GLU A 604 -35.11 7.54 -1.08
CA GLU A 604 -35.72 8.37 -0.06
C GLU A 604 -37.04 8.98 -0.55
N SER A 605 -38.03 9.03 0.33
CA SER A 605 -39.28 9.76 0.10
C SER A 605 -39.08 11.28 0.05
N CYS A 606 -38.11 11.80 0.81
CA CYS A 606 -37.64 13.18 0.73
C CYS A 606 -36.20 13.32 1.28
N PRO A 607 -35.48 14.42 0.98
CA PRO A 607 -34.09 14.60 1.42
C PRO A 607 -33.86 14.53 2.92
N LYS A 608 -34.82 15.01 3.72
CA LYS A 608 -34.72 14.95 5.20
C LYS A 608 -34.75 13.52 5.70
N THR A 609 -35.57 12.66 5.09
CA THR A 609 -35.67 11.24 5.44
C THR A 609 -34.34 10.54 5.17
N GLY A 610 -33.74 10.78 4.00
CA GLY A 610 -32.47 10.15 3.67
C GLY A 610 -31.31 10.61 4.53
N GLU A 611 -31.15 11.92 4.79
CA GLU A 611 -30.06 12.39 5.66
C GLU A 611 -30.18 11.80 7.08
N ALA A 612 -31.41 11.69 7.61
CA ALA A 612 -31.66 11.05 8.89
C ALA A 612 -31.35 9.55 8.89
N ALA A 613 -31.80 8.82 7.85
CA ALA A 613 -31.55 7.38 7.70
C ALA A 613 -30.05 7.08 7.54
N ALA A 614 -29.36 7.86 6.70
CA ALA A 614 -27.93 7.78 6.48
C ALA A 614 -27.15 8.04 7.76
N GLY A 615 -27.45 9.14 8.45
CA GLY A 615 -26.83 9.46 9.74
C GLY A 615 -26.97 8.33 10.75
N ARG A 616 -28.18 7.77 10.88
CA ARG A 616 -28.48 6.63 11.76
C ARG A 616 -27.67 5.38 11.40
N PHE A 617 -27.67 5.00 10.13
CA PHE A 617 -26.94 3.81 9.65
C PHE A 617 -25.43 3.94 9.80
N TRP A 618 -24.83 5.06 9.36
CA TRP A 618 -23.39 5.25 9.43
C TRP A 618 -22.89 5.33 10.87
N GLN A 619 -23.68 5.86 11.80
CA GLN A 619 -23.36 5.83 13.24
C GLN A 619 -23.33 4.40 13.78
N ALA A 620 -24.30 3.56 13.42
CA ALA A 620 -24.33 2.15 13.81
C ALA A 620 -23.17 1.36 13.19
N LEU A 621 -22.83 1.65 11.92
CA LEU A 621 -21.66 1.05 11.26
C LEU A 621 -20.36 1.51 11.92
N ALA A 622 -20.21 2.79 12.27
CA ALA A 622 -19.04 3.31 12.98
C ALA A 622 -18.85 2.60 14.33
N GLN A 623 -19.93 2.38 15.08
CA GLN A 623 -19.90 1.63 16.33
C GLN A 623 -19.48 0.17 16.11
N THR A 624 -19.98 -0.46 15.05
CA THR A 624 -19.59 -1.83 14.66
C THR A 624 -18.12 -1.88 14.25
N ALA A 625 -17.65 -0.90 13.49
CA ALA A 625 -16.31 -0.80 12.94
C ALA A 625 -15.21 -0.61 14.00
N LYS A 626 -15.55 -0.29 15.27
CA LYS A 626 -14.58 -0.27 16.38
C LYS A 626 -13.83 -1.59 16.56
N ARG A 627 -14.44 -2.73 16.14
CA ARG A 627 -13.78 -4.05 16.16
C ARG A 627 -12.76 -4.26 15.04
N TYR A 628 -12.73 -3.37 14.05
CA TYR A 628 -11.86 -3.49 12.89
C TYR A 628 -10.41 -3.22 13.27
N GLY A 629 -9.53 -4.16 12.94
CA GLY A 629 -8.09 -4.02 13.06
C GLY A 629 -7.55 -2.98 12.07
N LEU A 630 -7.63 -1.71 12.48
CA LEU A 630 -7.09 -0.58 11.74
C LEU A 630 -5.58 -0.49 12.01
N THR A 631 -4.79 -0.43 10.95
CA THR A 631 -3.33 -0.26 11.03
C THR A 631 -2.95 1.05 10.36
N GLU A 632 -1.78 1.60 10.69
CA GLU A 632 -1.30 2.84 10.08
C GLU A 632 -1.22 2.72 8.54
N HIS A 633 -0.87 1.53 8.03
CA HIS A 633 -0.87 1.24 6.59
C HIS A 633 -2.25 1.42 5.96
N LYS A 634 -3.29 0.84 6.58
CA LYS A 634 -4.67 0.93 6.11
C LYS A 634 -5.12 2.39 6.07
N VAL A 635 -4.79 3.17 7.10
CA VAL A 635 -5.12 4.59 7.19
C VAL A 635 -4.41 5.41 6.11
N SER A 636 -3.10 5.22 5.93
CA SER A 636 -2.33 5.92 4.88
C SER A 636 -2.89 5.64 3.48
N VAL A 637 -3.20 4.38 3.17
CA VAL A 637 -3.76 4.01 1.86
C VAL A 637 -5.17 4.58 1.66
N LYS A 638 -6.05 4.43 2.65
CA LYS A 638 -7.40 4.99 2.62
C LYS A 638 -7.41 6.52 2.47
N TYR A 639 -6.49 7.20 3.15
CA TYR A 639 -6.34 8.64 3.03
C TYR A 639 -5.85 9.01 1.62
N GLY A 640 -4.94 8.24 1.04
CA GLY A 640 -4.53 8.35 -0.37
C GLY A 640 -5.69 8.14 -1.36
N ASP A 641 -6.55 7.14 -1.14
CA ASP A 641 -7.72 6.87 -2.00
C ASP A 641 -8.67 8.08 -2.06
N LEU A 642 -8.88 8.77 -0.93
CA LEU A 642 -9.66 10.01 -0.87
C LEU A 642 -9.00 11.14 -1.65
N TRP A 643 -7.67 11.27 -1.56
CA TRP A 643 -6.90 12.24 -2.34
C TRP A 643 -7.02 11.97 -3.84
N GLU A 644 -6.90 10.71 -4.28
CA GLU A 644 -7.07 10.33 -5.68
C GLU A 644 -8.49 10.64 -6.19
N LEU A 645 -9.52 10.39 -5.38
CA LEU A 645 -10.92 10.70 -5.70
C LEU A 645 -11.11 12.20 -5.93
N ALA A 646 -10.65 13.02 -4.99
CA ALA A 646 -10.74 14.47 -5.10
C ALA A 646 -9.91 15.01 -6.28
N ALA A 647 -8.66 14.54 -6.44
CA ALA A 647 -7.78 14.91 -7.54
C ALA A 647 -8.39 14.60 -8.91
N GLY A 648 -9.06 13.44 -9.03
CA GLY A 648 -9.78 13.00 -10.23
C GLY A 648 -10.96 13.90 -10.64
N GLY A 649 -11.32 14.90 -9.83
CA GLY A 649 -12.38 15.84 -10.13
C GLY A 649 -13.77 15.37 -9.69
N ALA A 650 -13.83 14.40 -8.78
CA ALA A 650 -15.07 13.97 -8.14
C ALA A 650 -15.83 15.17 -7.54
N ARG A 651 -17.14 15.23 -7.76
CA ARG A 651 -18.00 16.30 -7.24
C ARG A 651 -18.45 16.01 -5.82
N ILE A 652 -17.50 16.12 -4.88
CA ILE A 652 -17.73 15.86 -3.46
C ILE A 652 -18.55 17.00 -2.82
N VAL A 653 -19.58 16.64 -2.05
CA VAL A 653 -20.37 17.56 -1.21
C VAL A 653 -19.72 17.74 0.15
N LYS A 654 -19.50 16.63 0.87
CA LYS A 654 -18.82 16.60 2.17
C LYS A 654 -18.22 15.22 2.44
N VAL A 655 -17.17 15.17 3.25
CA VAL A 655 -16.59 13.92 3.75
C VAL A 655 -16.85 13.85 5.26
N ARG A 656 -17.60 12.85 5.69
CA ARG A 656 -17.84 12.57 7.11
C ARG A 656 -16.84 11.52 7.58
N LYS A 657 -16.09 11.84 8.64
CA LYS A 657 -15.08 10.97 9.24
C LYS A 657 -15.53 10.55 10.62
N PHE A 658 -15.64 9.25 10.84
CA PHE A 658 -15.84 8.65 12.15
C PHE A 658 -14.49 8.08 12.57
N GLU A 659 -13.65 8.95 13.14
CA GLU A 659 -12.21 8.70 13.27
C GLU A 659 -11.63 8.32 11.88
N ASN A 660 -10.57 7.52 11.84
CA ASN A 660 -10.04 6.94 10.61
C ASN A 660 -10.61 5.55 10.28
N ARG A 661 -11.53 5.03 11.11
CA ARG A 661 -12.20 3.73 10.88
C ARG A 661 -13.25 3.77 9.77
N LEU A 662 -14.00 4.87 9.66
CA LEU A 662 -15.05 5.01 8.63
C LEU A 662 -15.03 6.39 7.99
N TYR A 663 -14.88 6.44 6.66
CA TYR A 663 -15.06 7.64 5.84
C TYR A 663 -16.28 7.45 4.94
N VAL A 664 -17.16 8.45 4.92
CA VAL A 664 -18.31 8.51 4.03
C VAL A 664 -18.20 9.79 3.21
N THR A 665 -18.01 9.64 1.90
CA THR A 665 -17.89 10.74 0.96
C THR A 665 -19.21 10.93 0.23
N GLU A 666 -19.94 11.98 0.58
CA GLU A 666 -21.18 12.35 -0.08
C GLU A 666 -20.88 13.02 -1.42
N MET A 667 -21.54 12.56 -2.47
CA MET A 667 -21.28 12.94 -3.85
C MET A 667 -22.48 13.68 -4.45
N LYS A 668 -22.23 14.64 -5.36
CA LYS A 668 -23.30 15.28 -6.16
C LYS A 668 -23.83 14.37 -7.27
N ASP A 669 -23.05 13.35 -7.61
CA ASP A 669 -23.34 12.28 -8.57
C ASP A 669 -22.29 11.18 -8.45
N ILE A 670 -22.65 9.96 -8.83
CA ILE A 670 -21.72 8.84 -8.90
C ILE A 670 -21.82 8.23 -10.30
N PRO A 671 -21.06 8.71 -11.29
CA PRO A 671 -20.99 8.04 -12.59
C PRO A 671 -20.30 6.67 -12.45
N GLY A 672 -20.51 5.77 -13.42
CA GLY A 672 -19.89 4.44 -13.42
C GLY A 672 -18.37 4.43 -13.20
N THR A 673 -17.64 5.43 -13.70
CA THR A 673 -16.19 5.53 -13.46
C THR A 673 -15.84 5.85 -12.00
N ALA A 674 -16.71 6.59 -11.28
CA ALA A 674 -16.53 6.89 -9.86
C ALA A 674 -16.90 5.70 -8.97
N SER A 675 -17.89 4.88 -9.36
CA SER A 675 -18.23 3.65 -8.62
C SER A 675 -17.15 2.57 -8.74
N GLU A 676 -16.34 2.61 -9.80
CA GLU A 676 -15.18 1.76 -10.01
C GLU A 676 -13.94 2.17 -9.19
N GLN A 677 -13.93 3.39 -8.64
CA GLN A 677 -12.81 3.87 -7.85
C GLN A 677 -12.59 2.98 -6.63
N ARG A 678 -11.32 2.75 -6.29
CA ARG A 678 -10.96 1.94 -5.13
C ARG A 678 -11.33 2.71 -3.87
N MET A 679 -12.20 2.10 -3.08
CA MET A 679 -12.59 2.57 -1.75
C MET A 679 -12.33 1.41 -0.79
N ARG A 680 -11.35 1.59 0.10
CA ARG A 680 -10.83 0.50 0.95
C ARG A 680 -10.87 0.88 2.43
N PHE A 681 -10.81 -0.14 3.28
CA PHE A 681 -10.57 0.00 4.72
C PHE A 681 -11.60 0.90 5.46
N GLY A 682 -12.88 0.70 5.17
CA GLY A 682 -13.99 1.47 5.72
C GLY A 682 -14.19 2.80 5.02
N SER A 683 -14.08 2.85 3.69
CA SER A 683 -14.38 4.04 2.88
C SER A 683 -15.54 3.76 1.96
N PHE A 684 -16.50 4.68 1.89
CA PHE A 684 -17.69 4.55 1.07
C PHE A 684 -18.05 5.86 0.38
N LEU A 685 -18.58 5.75 -0.83
CA LEU A 685 -19.30 6.83 -1.49
C LEU A 685 -20.78 6.80 -1.07
N GLU A 686 -21.38 7.97 -0.97
CA GLU A 686 -22.81 8.13 -0.67
C GLU A 686 -23.48 9.02 -1.72
N TYR A 687 -24.68 8.63 -2.12
CA TYR A 687 -25.56 9.44 -2.96
C TYR A 687 -27.02 9.36 -2.50
N HIS A 688 -27.68 10.52 -2.42
CA HIS A 688 -29.10 10.66 -2.11
C HIS A 688 -29.89 10.79 -3.41
N MET A 689 -30.74 9.81 -3.71
CA MET A 689 -31.46 9.76 -4.99
C MET A 689 -32.71 10.62 -4.97
N LYS A 690 -32.93 11.36 -6.05
CA LYS A 690 -34.08 12.23 -6.29
C LYS A 690 -35.28 11.49 -6.87
N ASN A 691 -35.04 10.42 -7.63
CA ASN A 691 -36.09 9.67 -8.33
C ASN A 691 -36.05 8.14 -8.08
N GLY A 692 -35.14 7.67 -7.22
CA GLY A 692 -35.03 6.26 -6.83
C GLY A 692 -34.26 5.34 -7.79
N GLU A 693 -33.94 5.80 -9.01
CA GLU A 693 -33.29 4.97 -10.05
C GLU A 693 -31.92 5.51 -10.51
N GLU A 694 -31.42 6.62 -9.96
CA GLU A 694 -30.14 7.21 -10.34
C GLU A 694 -28.92 6.29 -10.14
N TRP A 695 -29.03 5.26 -9.31
CA TRP A 695 -28.01 4.21 -9.18
C TRP A 695 -27.67 3.52 -10.51
N ILE A 696 -28.60 3.51 -11.47
CA ILE A 696 -28.37 2.99 -12.83
C ILE A 696 -27.16 3.65 -13.50
N SER A 697 -26.98 4.96 -13.30
CA SER A 697 -25.87 5.72 -13.90
C SER A 697 -24.49 5.33 -13.34
N ALA A 698 -24.48 4.67 -12.18
CA ALA A 698 -23.29 4.14 -11.53
C ALA A 698 -22.97 2.70 -11.95
N VAL A 699 -23.85 2.05 -12.72
CA VAL A 699 -23.65 0.68 -13.20
C VAL A 699 -22.81 0.69 -14.47
N SER A 700 -21.71 -0.05 -14.44
CA SER A 700 -20.86 -0.34 -15.60
C SER A 700 -20.76 -1.84 -15.82
N GLU A 701 -20.04 -2.26 -16.86
CA GLU A 701 -19.69 -3.67 -17.06
C GLU A 701 -18.87 -4.27 -15.91
N LYS A 702 -18.22 -3.44 -15.08
CA LYS A 702 -17.50 -3.86 -13.88
C LYS A 702 -18.40 -4.05 -12.66
N THR A 703 -19.64 -3.61 -12.70
CA THR A 703 -20.55 -3.78 -11.56
C THR A 703 -20.91 -5.27 -11.40
N GLN A 704 -20.43 -5.89 -10.33
CA GLN A 704 -20.71 -7.28 -10.00
C GLN A 704 -22.02 -7.40 -9.22
N ALA A 705 -22.09 -6.78 -8.04
CA ALA A 705 -23.22 -6.92 -7.14
C ALA A 705 -24.00 -5.62 -6.99
N LEU A 706 -25.32 -5.76 -6.96
CA LEU A 706 -26.26 -4.77 -6.43
C LEU A 706 -26.78 -5.28 -5.09
N VAL A 707 -26.24 -4.71 -4.02
CA VAL A 707 -26.63 -5.01 -2.64
C VAL A 707 -27.89 -4.22 -2.32
N TYR A 708 -28.85 -4.80 -1.62
CA TYR A 708 -30.07 -4.08 -1.25
C TYR A 708 -30.48 -4.24 0.22
N PHE A 709 -31.17 -3.23 0.72
CA PHE A 709 -31.86 -3.25 2.00
C PHE A 709 -33.16 -2.45 1.90
N GLY A 710 -34.28 -3.03 2.36
CA GLY A 710 -35.59 -2.36 2.33
C GLY A 710 -36.20 -2.14 0.93
N VAL A 711 -35.58 -2.72 -0.10
CA VAL A 711 -36.06 -2.70 -1.50
C VAL A 711 -36.39 -4.12 -1.94
N GLU A 712 -37.40 -4.27 -2.81
CA GLU A 712 -37.77 -5.57 -3.35
C GLU A 712 -36.76 -6.06 -4.42
N LYS A 713 -36.29 -7.30 -4.28
CA LYS A 713 -35.32 -7.89 -5.23
C LYS A 713 -35.87 -7.95 -6.66
N GLN A 714 -37.16 -8.21 -6.80
CA GLN A 714 -37.81 -8.35 -8.10
C GLN A 714 -37.88 -7.00 -8.83
N GLU A 715 -38.15 -5.91 -8.11
CA GLU A 715 -38.13 -4.53 -8.63
C GLU A 715 -36.75 -4.19 -9.23
N LEU A 716 -35.68 -4.43 -8.48
CA LEU A 716 -34.31 -4.18 -8.95
C LEU A 716 -33.95 -5.02 -10.17
N ARG A 717 -34.39 -6.29 -10.20
CA ARG A 717 -34.17 -7.18 -11.35
C ARG A 717 -34.89 -6.68 -12.60
N GLU A 718 -36.14 -6.29 -12.47
CA GLU A 718 -36.93 -5.74 -13.57
C GLU A 718 -36.29 -4.44 -14.09
N CYS A 719 -35.80 -3.59 -13.20
CA CYS A 719 -35.07 -2.39 -13.57
C CYS A 719 -33.79 -2.69 -14.38
N VAL A 720 -32.98 -3.66 -13.94
CA VAL A 720 -31.78 -4.13 -14.68
C VAL A 720 -32.14 -4.63 -16.08
N LEU A 721 -33.20 -5.43 -16.20
CA LEU A 721 -33.65 -6.00 -17.48
C LEU A 721 -34.24 -4.94 -18.41
N HIS A 722 -35.08 -4.05 -17.87
CA HIS A 722 -35.72 -2.97 -18.62
C HIS A 722 -34.69 -2.04 -19.24
N HIS A 723 -33.71 -1.61 -18.44
CA HIS A 723 -32.64 -0.70 -18.87
C HIS A 723 -31.47 -1.41 -19.56
N ARG A 724 -31.49 -2.75 -19.64
CA ARG A 724 -30.46 -3.58 -20.29
C ARG A 724 -29.06 -3.28 -19.77
N LEU A 725 -28.92 -3.19 -18.45
CA LEU A 725 -27.65 -2.82 -17.83
C LEU A 725 -26.58 -3.88 -18.13
N ARG A 726 -25.35 -3.43 -18.40
CA ARG A 726 -24.23 -4.31 -18.76
C ARG A 726 -23.57 -4.99 -17.55
N GLY A 727 -23.84 -4.50 -16.34
CA GLY A 727 -23.38 -5.08 -15.08
C GLY A 727 -24.53 -5.61 -14.25
N THR A 728 -24.28 -5.73 -12.94
CA THR A 728 -25.21 -6.30 -11.96
C THR A 728 -25.47 -7.78 -12.23
N HIS A 729 -24.42 -8.57 -12.06
CA HIS A 729 -24.45 -10.02 -12.22
C HIS A 729 -25.14 -10.72 -11.05
N GLN A 730 -25.21 -10.06 -9.89
CA GLN A 730 -25.93 -10.56 -8.71
C GLN A 730 -26.72 -9.45 -8.00
N ILE A 731 -27.93 -9.77 -7.55
CA ILE A 731 -28.77 -8.92 -6.71
C ILE A 731 -29.02 -9.66 -5.40
N VAL A 732 -28.45 -9.15 -4.31
CA VAL A 732 -28.37 -9.85 -3.03
C VAL A 732 -28.67 -8.90 -1.86
N PRO A 733 -29.30 -9.38 -0.78
CA PRO A 733 -29.51 -8.55 0.39
C PRO A 733 -28.16 -8.31 1.10
N VAL A 734 -28.10 -7.24 1.90
CA VAL A 734 -26.96 -6.96 2.77
C VAL A 734 -26.62 -8.15 3.69
N GLY A 735 -25.34 -8.49 3.78
CA GLY A 735 -24.77 -9.62 4.52
C GLY A 735 -24.53 -10.89 3.70
N GLN A 736 -24.80 -10.88 2.38
CA GLN A 736 -24.71 -12.06 1.52
C GLN A 736 -23.79 -11.88 0.30
N THR A 737 -23.07 -10.77 0.18
CA THR A 737 -22.33 -10.48 -1.06
C THR A 737 -21.13 -11.41 -1.28
N LEU A 738 -20.53 -11.88 -0.19
CA LEU A 738 -19.35 -12.75 -0.21
C LEU A 738 -19.71 -14.24 -0.31
N TRP A 739 -20.99 -14.60 -0.41
CA TRP A 739 -21.43 -15.99 -0.49
C TRP A 739 -21.17 -16.56 -1.89
N MET A 740 -20.17 -17.43 -2.01
CA MET A 740 -19.83 -18.09 -3.27
C MET A 740 -20.97 -19.00 -3.77
N ASP A 741 -21.24 -18.96 -5.07
CA ASP A 741 -22.18 -19.86 -5.77
C ASP A 741 -21.49 -20.48 -7.00
N LEU A 742 -22.10 -21.51 -7.59
CA LEU A 742 -21.63 -22.12 -8.84
C LEU A 742 -21.81 -21.20 -10.06
N VAL A 743 -22.75 -20.26 -9.95
CA VAL A 743 -22.90 -19.15 -10.89
C VAL A 743 -22.27 -17.90 -10.26
N TRP A 744 -21.18 -17.42 -10.85
CA TRP A 744 -20.46 -16.23 -10.37
C TRP A 744 -20.19 -15.29 -11.53
N ASP A 745 -20.34 -13.97 -11.35
CA ASP A 745 -20.28 -13.00 -12.45
C ASP A 745 -21.21 -13.35 -13.64
N GLY A 746 -22.35 -13.99 -13.36
CA GLY A 746 -23.29 -14.45 -14.38
C GLY A 746 -22.79 -15.65 -15.20
N LYS A 747 -21.70 -16.28 -14.80
CA LYS A 747 -21.07 -17.43 -15.46
C LYS A 747 -21.33 -18.70 -14.66
N ASP A 748 -22.02 -19.66 -15.28
CA ASP A 748 -22.21 -21.00 -14.73
C ASP A 748 -20.92 -21.81 -14.92
N MET A 749 -20.13 -21.94 -13.85
CA MET A 749 -18.82 -22.58 -13.92
C MET A 749 -18.90 -24.08 -14.18
N ILE A 750 -19.96 -24.77 -13.72
CA ILE A 750 -20.14 -26.19 -14.02
C ILE A 750 -20.36 -26.37 -15.52
N GLN A 751 -21.19 -25.54 -16.14
CA GLN A 751 -21.41 -25.61 -17.59
C GLN A 751 -20.17 -25.22 -18.39
N LEU A 752 -19.41 -24.22 -17.95
CA LEU A 752 -18.21 -23.76 -18.65
C LEU A 752 -17.01 -24.71 -18.49
N LEU A 753 -16.97 -25.50 -17.42
CA LEU A 753 -15.91 -26.46 -17.13
C LEU A 753 -16.31 -27.91 -17.42
N SER A 754 -17.35 -28.12 -18.22
CA SER A 754 -17.75 -29.43 -18.71
C SER A 754 -18.31 -29.32 -20.13
N ARG A 755 -18.37 -30.42 -20.86
CA ARG A 755 -18.94 -30.49 -22.21
C ARG A 755 -20.19 -31.34 -22.24
N THR A 756 -21.13 -30.97 -23.11
CA THR A 756 -22.33 -31.77 -23.39
C THR A 756 -21.97 -32.94 -24.30
N ILE A 757 -22.46 -34.13 -23.97
CA ILE A 757 -22.46 -35.31 -24.84
C ILE A 757 -23.84 -35.38 -25.50
N ARG A 758 -23.87 -35.36 -26.84
CA ARG A 758 -25.11 -35.38 -27.63
C ARG A 758 -25.45 -36.76 -28.13
#